data_AF-A0A2M8TGW4-F1
#
_entry.id   AF-A0A2M8TGW4-F1
#
_cell.length_a   1.000
_cell.length_b   1.000
_cell.length_c   1.000
_cell.angle_alpha   90.00
_cell.angle_beta   90.00
_cell.angle_gamma   90.00
#
_symmetry.space_group_name_H-M   'P 1'
#
loop_
_entity.id
_entity.type
_entity.pdbx_description
1 polymer ?
#
loop_
_entity_poly.entity_id
_entity_poly.type
_entity_poly.pdbx_seq_one_letter_code
_entity_poly.pdbx_strand_id
1 'polypeptide(L)'
;MRKVKLAEIKTCKLKKSFLIKFSETNIKYFISSQIINFDNDILMLCIYSKCEDSSKVELSYRVFIDKTKKDYITQDFTSKEIKWRKAILSNLLNWYWEEYSVLVDNKSTRNILKYFNVKEKPLSAVDDFQNAVLKEKLEKKHEIITKRIDEKMKIVPDLPDDFTEWVDEEALVRSRYIYYKYRRTNKAMEGYCTHCGKKVFVNKPRHNKEGICPRCKSKVIYKAEGKSKNVEDFTRTSIIQRVSGGIIIRSFSVRKFYRENYKKPQLMIHEVSRDFYEFSSDNSFNIKTYEWRNFKQTDVMRWCEGESSLNFDYSRISLYSRNLDDVLNNTIWKYSEIKHFATVEPGYTFPVYSYLGLYTKYPFIEQLMKLNLIHLVKDILGSYYSYGRCCQGENDVFNFNGKNIKNILKIDRKFLSLLQKLNAGISELKVIEEVFKRKINITNEEIFYIADKFYREKDIFDFATKYSITIHRIIKYISSQMLNYDEHSKENDIFSDWEDYLNNCTLLKYDIKSDSVIFPRNLKQKHDDIYKLIKNNKRELYDKAIKEMYNELLEKFKWNFGEYIIFPPKNAAELVKEGNTLDHCVATNYMSLMARRKTVILFLRKEDKIDMPFYTVEVKDNEVKQCRGKGNCGMTNEVKKFIEEFKDKKLRKTLNEKIA
;
A
#
# COMPACT_ATOMS: atom_id res chain seq x y z
N MET A 1 7.25 -16.51 45.99
CA MET A 1 6.85 -17.46 47.06
C MET A 1 7.21 -18.90 46.65
N ARG A 2 7.53 -19.80 47.59
CA ARG A 2 7.90 -21.20 47.28
C ARG A 2 6.64 -22.04 47.01
N LYS A 3 6.29 -22.22 45.73
CA LYS A 3 5.04 -22.87 45.27
C LYS A 3 4.80 -24.26 45.88
N VAL A 4 5.84 -25.07 46.05
CA VAL A 4 5.74 -26.43 46.62
C VAL A 4 5.18 -26.40 48.04
N LYS A 5 5.76 -25.57 48.92
CA LYS A 5 5.29 -25.40 50.30
C LYS A 5 3.86 -24.86 50.39
N LEU A 6 3.46 -24.00 49.45
CA LEU A 6 2.11 -23.42 49.40
C LEU A 6 1.05 -24.45 48.99
N ALA A 7 1.40 -25.42 48.13
CA ALA A 7 0.47 -26.42 47.63
C ALA A 7 0.01 -27.40 48.73
N GLU A 8 0.89 -27.71 49.69
CA GLU A 8 0.65 -28.67 50.78
C GLU A 8 -0.32 -28.16 51.86
N ILE A 9 -0.66 -26.87 51.84
CA ILE A 9 -1.54 -26.25 52.84
C ILE A 9 -2.98 -26.75 52.64
N LYS A 10 -3.59 -27.26 53.72
CA LYS A 10 -4.95 -27.77 53.71
C LYS A 10 -5.96 -26.63 53.53
N THR A 11 -7.02 -26.90 52.77
CA THR A 11 -8.15 -25.96 52.59
C THR A 11 -9.20 -26.12 53.68
N CYS A 12 -9.91 -25.03 54.00
CA CYS A 12 -11.07 -25.10 54.88
C CYS A 12 -12.24 -25.78 54.15
N LYS A 13 -12.91 -26.74 54.79
CA LYS A 13 -14.12 -27.34 54.23
C LYS A 13 -15.32 -26.42 54.44
N LEU A 14 -16.08 -26.14 53.36
CA LEU A 14 -17.35 -25.42 53.43
C LEU A 14 -18.41 -26.28 54.16
N LYS A 15 -19.12 -25.67 55.13
CA LYS A 15 -20.26 -26.33 55.78
C LYS A 15 -21.48 -26.26 54.86
N LYS A 16 -22.13 -27.41 54.60
CA LYS A 16 -23.35 -27.47 53.77
C LYS A 16 -24.47 -26.55 54.27
N SER A 17 -24.62 -26.41 55.58
CA SER A 17 -25.63 -25.52 56.20
C SER A 17 -25.40 -24.03 55.92
N PHE A 18 -24.17 -23.62 55.59
CA PHE A 18 -23.88 -22.24 55.20
C PHE A 18 -24.33 -21.95 53.77
N LEU A 19 -24.13 -22.92 52.85
CA LEU A 19 -24.46 -22.77 51.44
C LEU A 19 -25.97 -22.62 51.19
N ILE A 20 -26.81 -23.28 52.00
CA ILE A 20 -28.28 -23.21 51.91
C ILE A 20 -28.78 -21.76 52.08
N LYS A 21 -28.11 -20.93 52.88
CA LYS A 21 -28.53 -19.53 53.11
C LYS A 21 -28.41 -18.63 51.87
N PHE A 22 -27.69 -19.10 50.84
CA PHE A 22 -27.37 -18.32 49.65
C PHE A 22 -27.85 -19.01 48.35
N SER A 23 -28.72 -20.01 48.46
CA SER A 23 -29.26 -20.74 47.29
C SER A 23 -30.04 -19.84 46.34
N GLU A 24 -30.80 -18.89 46.87
CA GLU A 24 -31.68 -17.97 46.11
C GLU A 24 -31.08 -16.55 45.92
N THR A 25 -29.77 -16.41 46.16
CA THR A 25 -29.07 -15.12 46.01
C THR A 25 -28.17 -15.10 44.78
N ASN A 26 -27.86 -13.90 44.28
CA ASN A 26 -26.90 -13.68 43.20
C ASN A 26 -25.43 -13.94 43.60
N ILE A 27 -25.17 -14.42 44.83
CA ILE A 27 -23.81 -14.76 45.28
C ILE A 27 -23.28 -15.95 44.49
N LYS A 28 -22.10 -15.76 43.88
CA LYS A 28 -21.39 -16.74 43.05
C LYS A 28 -20.16 -17.32 43.72
N TYR A 29 -19.52 -16.53 44.59
CA TYR A 29 -18.22 -16.86 45.18
C TYR A 29 -18.30 -16.93 46.71
N PHE A 30 -17.78 -18.02 47.26
CA PHE A 30 -17.69 -18.24 48.71
C PHE A 30 -16.22 -18.24 49.09
N ILE A 31 -15.84 -17.36 50.03
CA ILE A 31 -14.43 -17.10 50.33
C ILE A 31 -14.13 -17.45 51.77
N SER A 32 -13.17 -18.34 51.97
CA SER A 32 -12.57 -18.59 53.29
C SER A 32 -11.17 -18.03 53.34
N SER A 33 -10.72 -17.60 54.52
CA SER A 33 -9.37 -17.07 54.68
C SER A 33 -8.64 -17.63 55.88
N GLN A 34 -7.31 -17.73 55.76
CA GLN A 34 -6.42 -18.16 56.82
C GLN A 34 -5.10 -17.40 56.72
N ILE A 35 -4.54 -17.00 57.85
CA ILE A 35 -3.16 -16.51 57.92
C ILE A 35 -2.26 -17.73 58.18
N ILE A 36 -1.29 -17.95 57.30
CA ILE A 36 -0.27 -18.98 57.44
C ILE A 36 1.05 -18.31 57.77
N ASN A 37 1.74 -18.83 58.77
CA ASN A 37 3.07 -18.37 59.15
C ASN A 37 4.12 -19.26 58.46
N PHE A 38 4.97 -18.65 57.64
CA PHE A 38 6.20 -19.26 57.10
C PHE A 38 7.39 -18.40 57.56
N ASP A 39 8.17 -17.84 56.62
CA ASP A 39 9.20 -16.84 56.92
C ASP A 39 8.56 -15.46 57.22
N ASN A 40 7.36 -15.22 56.68
CA ASN A 40 6.49 -14.06 56.90
C ASN A 40 5.03 -14.54 57.03
N ASP A 41 4.14 -13.69 57.52
CA ASP A 41 2.69 -13.95 57.50
C ASP A 41 2.15 -13.86 56.06
N ILE A 42 1.51 -14.94 55.60
CA ILE A 42 0.85 -15.04 54.29
C ILE A 42 -0.64 -15.20 54.49
N LEU A 43 -1.44 -14.32 53.90
CA LEU A 43 -2.88 -14.48 53.83
C LEU A 43 -3.23 -15.42 52.67
N MET A 44 -3.88 -16.54 52.99
CA MET A 44 -4.46 -17.44 52.00
C MET A 44 -5.96 -17.24 51.93
N LEU A 45 -6.47 -17.09 50.71
CA LEU A 45 -7.89 -17.08 50.39
C LEU A 45 -8.21 -18.33 49.58
N CYS A 46 -9.19 -19.11 50.00
CA CYS A 46 -9.77 -20.18 49.18
C CYS A 46 -11.12 -19.71 48.66
N ILE A 47 -11.25 -19.64 47.34
CA ILE A 47 -12.44 -19.17 46.63
C ILE A 47 -13.13 -20.37 46.01
N TYR A 48 -14.38 -20.56 46.39
CA TYR A 48 -15.23 -21.61 45.86
C TYR A 48 -16.32 -20.98 45.01
N SER A 49 -16.55 -21.53 43.83
CA SER A 49 -17.58 -21.04 42.90
C SER A 49 -18.73 -22.03 42.78
N LYS A 50 -19.94 -21.52 42.56
CA LYS A 50 -21.08 -22.36 42.14
C LYS A 50 -20.80 -22.93 40.75
N CYS A 51 -20.98 -24.24 40.61
CA CYS A 51 -20.92 -24.92 39.32
C CYS A 51 -22.25 -24.72 38.60
N GLU A 52 -22.20 -24.24 37.34
CA GLU A 52 -23.39 -23.87 36.55
C GLU A 52 -24.39 -25.03 36.40
N ASP A 53 -23.88 -26.27 36.32
CA ASP A 53 -24.69 -27.45 35.98
C ASP A 53 -25.19 -28.29 37.17
N SER A 54 -24.76 -28.03 38.42
CA SER A 54 -25.00 -29.01 39.51
C SER A 54 -25.37 -28.49 40.89
N SER A 55 -25.58 -27.18 41.09
CA SER A 55 -25.77 -26.58 42.43
C SER A 55 -24.65 -26.91 43.44
N LYS A 56 -23.56 -27.57 42.99
CA LYS A 56 -22.38 -27.90 43.78
C LYS A 56 -21.46 -26.70 43.81
N VAL A 57 -20.75 -26.56 44.92
CA VAL A 57 -19.76 -25.50 45.14
C VAL A 57 -18.39 -26.16 45.22
N GLU A 58 -17.49 -25.77 44.32
CA GLU A 58 -16.16 -26.37 44.17
C GLU A 58 -15.06 -25.32 44.32
N LEU A 59 -13.88 -25.75 44.73
CA LEU A 59 -12.72 -24.85 44.87
C LEU A 59 -12.27 -24.42 43.47
N SER A 60 -12.33 -23.13 43.19
CA SER A 60 -11.88 -22.57 41.91
C SER A 60 -10.47 -21.99 42.01
N TYR A 61 -10.19 -21.26 43.09
CA TYR A 61 -8.90 -20.59 43.26
C TYR A 61 -8.42 -20.62 44.69
N ARG A 62 -7.09 -20.63 44.84
CA ARG A 62 -6.42 -20.36 46.11
C ARG A 62 -5.42 -19.23 45.91
N VAL A 63 -5.68 -18.08 46.53
CA VAL A 63 -4.81 -16.90 46.42
C VAL A 63 -3.94 -16.81 47.66
N PHE A 64 -2.65 -16.59 47.46
CA PHE A 64 -1.69 -16.33 48.52
C PHE A 64 -1.18 -14.92 48.39
N ILE A 65 -1.23 -14.17 49.48
CA ILE A 65 -0.85 -12.77 49.56
C ILE A 65 0.25 -12.64 50.60
N ASP A 66 1.39 -12.07 50.20
CA ASP A 66 2.53 -11.76 51.06
C ASP A 66 2.71 -10.24 51.09
N LYS A 67 2.19 -9.61 52.14
CA LYS A 67 2.25 -8.15 52.34
C LYS A 67 3.69 -7.66 52.47
N THR A 68 4.55 -8.43 53.14
CA THR A 68 5.96 -8.08 53.36
C THR A 68 6.74 -8.05 52.05
N LYS A 69 6.51 -9.02 51.17
CA LYS A 69 7.16 -9.07 49.84
C LYS A 69 6.42 -8.29 48.76
N LYS A 70 5.28 -7.66 49.11
CA LYS A 70 4.39 -6.98 48.15
C LYS A 70 4.09 -7.86 46.93
N ASP A 71 3.71 -9.11 47.16
CA ASP A 71 3.48 -10.08 46.10
C ASP A 71 2.25 -10.94 46.37
N TYR A 72 1.71 -11.52 45.31
CA TYR A 72 0.62 -12.48 45.40
C TYR A 72 0.77 -13.53 44.30
N ILE A 73 0.22 -14.71 44.55
CA ILE A 73 0.15 -15.77 43.55
C ILE A 73 -1.11 -16.60 43.74
N THR A 74 -1.72 -17.00 42.64
CA THR A 74 -2.97 -17.75 42.64
C THR A 74 -2.75 -19.15 42.11
N GLN A 75 -3.25 -20.14 42.81
CA GLN A 75 -3.41 -21.51 42.32
C GLN A 75 -4.81 -21.64 41.73
N ASP A 76 -4.89 -22.10 40.49
CA ASP A 76 -6.09 -22.24 39.69
C ASP A 76 -6.47 -23.72 39.56
N PHE A 77 -7.70 -24.03 39.97
CA PHE A 77 -8.31 -25.35 39.98
C PHE A 77 -9.44 -25.50 38.96
N THR A 78 -9.70 -24.49 38.12
CA THR A 78 -10.81 -24.54 37.14
C THR A 78 -10.49 -25.43 35.93
N SER A 79 -9.24 -25.86 35.77
CA SER A 79 -8.84 -26.83 34.76
C SER A 79 -8.41 -28.17 35.36
N LYS A 80 -8.44 -29.24 34.55
CA LYS A 80 -8.00 -30.60 34.95
C LYS A 80 -6.60 -30.62 35.58
N GLU A 81 -5.71 -29.75 35.10
CA GLU A 81 -4.39 -29.53 35.67
C GLU A 81 -4.36 -28.26 36.52
N ILE A 82 -3.67 -28.30 37.66
CA ILE A 82 -3.51 -27.17 38.56
C ILE A 82 -2.50 -26.18 37.98
N LYS A 83 -2.91 -24.92 37.78
CA LYS A 83 -2.06 -23.86 37.22
C LYS A 83 -1.71 -22.80 38.26
N TRP A 84 -0.57 -22.14 38.10
CA TRP A 84 -0.18 -21.00 38.93
C TRP A 84 -0.28 -19.70 38.11
N ARG A 85 -1.03 -18.73 38.62
CA ARG A 85 -1.32 -17.44 37.98
C ARG A 85 -0.82 -16.26 38.82
N LYS A 86 -0.56 -15.14 38.14
CA LYS A 86 -0.22 -13.84 38.73
C LYS A 86 -1.33 -12.79 38.52
N ALA A 87 -2.54 -13.24 38.20
CA ALA A 87 -3.69 -12.38 37.97
C ALA A 87 -4.34 -11.96 39.31
N ILE A 88 -4.84 -10.73 39.36
CA ILE A 88 -5.64 -10.20 40.47
C ILE A 88 -7.04 -10.82 40.47
N LEU A 89 -7.77 -10.75 41.58
CA LEU A 89 -9.09 -11.36 41.72
C LEU A 89 -10.12 -10.82 40.73
N SER A 90 -10.17 -9.51 40.49
CA SER A 90 -11.09 -8.91 39.51
C SER A 90 -10.87 -9.41 38.07
N ASN A 91 -9.65 -9.80 37.70
CA ASN A 91 -9.37 -10.43 36.42
C ASN A 91 -9.71 -11.93 36.38
N LEU A 92 -9.76 -12.60 37.53
CA LEU A 92 -10.07 -14.04 37.64
C LEU A 92 -11.57 -14.31 37.82
N LEU A 93 -12.29 -13.40 38.47
CA LEU A 93 -13.66 -13.57 38.97
C LEU A 93 -14.66 -12.54 38.40
N ASN A 94 -14.24 -11.67 37.47
CA ASN A 94 -14.97 -10.49 36.95
C ASN A 94 -14.81 -9.22 37.82
N TRP A 95 -15.03 -8.06 37.21
CA TRP A 95 -14.88 -6.73 37.82
C TRP A 95 -15.79 -6.53 39.05
N TYR A 96 -16.99 -7.11 39.05
CA TYR A 96 -17.96 -7.05 40.16
C TYR A 96 -17.84 -8.23 41.14
N TRP A 97 -16.68 -8.90 41.20
CA TRP A 97 -16.53 -10.11 42.00
C TRP A 97 -16.84 -9.90 43.49
N GLU A 98 -16.53 -8.73 44.05
CA GLU A 98 -16.78 -8.41 45.46
C GLU A 98 -18.29 -8.45 45.77
N GLU A 99 -19.13 -7.90 44.90
CA GLU A 99 -20.60 -7.88 45.06
C GLU A 99 -21.21 -9.29 44.97
N TYR A 100 -20.56 -10.18 44.22
CA TYR A 100 -20.97 -11.59 44.09
C TYR A 100 -20.29 -12.51 45.10
N SER A 101 -19.56 -11.97 46.08
CA SER A 101 -18.77 -12.73 47.05
C SER A 101 -19.31 -12.65 48.47
N VAL A 102 -19.18 -13.74 49.22
CA VAL A 102 -19.43 -13.75 50.66
C VAL A 102 -18.30 -14.46 51.42
N LEU A 103 -17.94 -13.93 52.59
CA LEU A 103 -17.01 -14.59 53.51
C LEU A 103 -17.75 -15.66 54.32
N VAL A 104 -17.14 -16.85 54.39
CA VAL A 104 -17.85 -18.06 54.88
C VAL A 104 -18.03 -18.11 56.40
N ASP A 105 -17.25 -17.30 57.14
CA ASP A 105 -17.35 -17.19 58.60
C ASP A 105 -16.71 -15.90 59.14
N ASN A 106 -17.04 -15.56 60.39
CA ASN A 106 -16.47 -14.39 61.09
C ASN A 106 -14.96 -14.49 61.29
N LYS A 107 -14.40 -15.71 61.33
CA LYS A 107 -12.95 -15.92 61.44
C LYS A 107 -12.25 -15.43 60.18
N SER A 108 -12.80 -15.74 59.02
CA SER A 108 -12.29 -15.32 57.72
C SER A 108 -12.32 -13.80 57.56
N THR A 109 -13.39 -13.16 58.02
CA THR A 109 -13.48 -11.69 58.11
C THR A 109 -12.37 -11.13 59.00
N ARG A 110 -12.25 -11.61 60.24
CA ARG A 110 -11.21 -11.14 61.18
C ARG A 110 -9.80 -11.35 60.67
N ASN A 111 -9.52 -12.47 60.02
CA ASN A 111 -8.21 -12.77 59.43
C ASN A 111 -7.81 -11.71 58.40
N ILE A 112 -8.70 -11.37 57.47
CA ILE A 112 -8.41 -10.39 56.42
C ILE A 112 -8.27 -8.98 57.01
N LEU A 113 -9.21 -8.56 57.88
CA LEU A 113 -9.17 -7.27 58.55
C LEU A 113 -7.89 -7.08 59.37
N LYS A 114 -7.48 -8.11 60.14
CA LYS A 114 -6.23 -8.12 60.92
C LYS A 114 -5.00 -8.06 60.02
N TYR A 115 -4.98 -8.85 58.93
CA TYR A 115 -3.82 -8.93 58.03
C TYR A 115 -3.54 -7.59 57.33
N PHE A 116 -4.59 -6.92 56.85
CA PHE A 116 -4.44 -5.62 56.20
C PHE A 116 -4.42 -4.45 57.19
N ASN A 117 -4.83 -4.66 58.44
CA ASN A 117 -5.01 -3.64 59.47
C ASN A 117 -6.08 -2.59 59.07
N VAL A 118 -7.25 -3.08 58.66
CA VAL A 118 -8.41 -2.26 58.24
C VAL A 118 -9.63 -2.57 59.11
N LYS A 119 -10.56 -1.62 59.25
CA LYS A 119 -11.72 -1.74 60.14
C LYS A 119 -12.93 -2.43 59.49
N GLU A 120 -13.10 -2.28 58.18
CA GLU A 120 -14.24 -2.77 57.42
C GLU A 120 -13.81 -3.17 55.99
N LYS A 121 -14.74 -3.69 55.18
CA LYS A 121 -14.55 -4.04 53.75
C LYS A 121 -13.32 -4.94 53.49
N PRO A 122 -13.32 -6.18 54.04
CA PRO A 122 -12.18 -7.07 53.93
C PRO A 122 -11.83 -7.46 52.48
N LEU A 123 -12.81 -7.65 51.60
CA LEU A 123 -12.56 -8.05 50.20
C LEU A 123 -12.01 -6.88 49.38
N SER A 124 -12.53 -5.66 49.56
CA SER A 124 -11.92 -4.46 48.97
C SER A 124 -10.45 -4.32 49.38
N ALA A 125 -10.08 -4.58 50.63
CA ALA A 125 -8.68 -4.49 51.07
C ALA A 125 -7.75 -5.49 50.34
N VAL A 126 -8.27 -6.65 49.93
CA VAL A 126 -7.54 -7.61 49.09
C VAL A 126 -7.34 -7.04 47.68
N ASP A 127 -8.41 -6.53 47.07
CA ASP A 127 -8.37 -5.97 45.71
C ASP A 127 -7.44 -4.75 45.67
N ASP A 128 -7.55 -3.84 46.63
CA ASP A 128 -6.69 -2.66 46.80
C ASP A 128 -5.22 -3.04 46.88
N PHE A 129 -4.88 -4.06 47.68
CA PHE A 129 -3.51 -4.56 47.78
C PHE A 129 -3.01 -5.12 46.45
N GLN A 130 -3.80 -5.96 45.79
CA GLN A 130 -3.41 -6.57 44.51
C GLN A 130 -3.23 -5.52 43.42
N ASN A 131 -4.12 -4.52 43.35
CA ASN A 131 -4.01 -3.38 42.44
C ASN A 131 -2.77 -2.52 42.75
N ALA A 132 -2.47 -2.25 44.02
CA ALA A 132 -1.27 -1.51 44.42
C ALA A 132 0.02 -2.24 44.00
N VAL A 133 0.08 -3.57 44.20
CA VAL A 133 1.22 -4.39 43.74
C VAL A 133 1.35 -4.37 42.22
N LEU A 134 0.24 -4.45 41.49
CA LEU A 134 0.24 -4.40 40.02
C LEU A 134 0.71 -3.03 39.52
N LYS A 135 0.25 -1.95 40.14
CA LYS A 135 0.68 -0.58 39.86
C LYS A 135 2.19 -0.41 40.07
N GLU A 136 2.74 -0.84 41.21
CA GLU A 136 4.18 -0.75 41.49
C GLU A 136 5.02 -1.56 40.48
N LYS A 137 4.55 -2.76 40.10
CA LYS A 137 5.21 -3.58 39.07
C LYS A 137 5.18 -2.90 37.70
N LEU A 138 4.07 -2.26 37.36
CA LEU A 138 3.91 -1.51 36.11
C LEU A 138 4.81 -0.28 36.06
N GLU A 139 4.89 0.48 37.15
CA GLU A 139 5.78 1.64 37.29
C GLU A 139 7.25 1.26 37.10
N LYS A 140 7.72 0.18 37.74
CA LYS A 140 9.10 -0.34 37.52
C LYS A 140 9.35 -0.75 36.07
N LYS A 141 8.37 -1.40 35.43
CA LYS A 141 8.47 -1.75 34.01
C LYS A 141 8.54 -0.49 33.14
N HIS A 142 7.73 0.51 33.43
CA HIS A 142 7.74 1.81 32.76
C HIS A 142 9.09 2.52 32.94
N GLU A 143 9.66 2.52 34.14
CA GLU A 143 10.99 3.09 34.42
C GLU A 143 12.09 2.44 33.56
N ILE A 144 12.10 1.11 33.45
CA ILE A 144 13.06 0.39 32.60
C ILE A 144 12.92 0.77 31.13
N ILE A 145 11.68 0.81 30.61
CA ILE A 145 11.40 1.15 29.21
C ILE A 145 11.82 2.61 28.93
N THR A 146 11.39 3.53 29.79
CA THR A 146 11.64 4.96 29.64
C THR A 146 13.13 5.28 29.71
N LYS A 147 13.86 4.70 30.67
CA LYS A 147 15.32 4.84 30.77
C LYS A 147 16.02 4.36 29.50
N ARG A 148 15.64 3.20 28.95
CA ARG A 148 16.20 2.68 27.69
C ARG A 148 15.98 3.64 26.52
N ILE A 149 14.77 4.19 26.41
CA ILE A 149 14.44 5.16 25.36
C ILE A 149 15.24 6.44 25.55
N ASP A 150 15.32 6.97 26.77
CA ASP A 150 16.04 8.21 27.07
C ASP A 150 17.54 8.08 26.74
N GLU A 151 18.17 6.95 27.05
CA GLU A 151 19.56 6.68 26.62
C GLU A 151 19.71 6.70 25.09
N LYS A 152 18.75 6.14 24.35
CA LYS A 152 18.76 6.21 22.88
C LYS A 152 18.52 7.63 22.36
N MET A 153 17.74 8.45 23.06
CA MET A 153 17.49 9.84 22.65
C MET A 153 18.69 10.76 22.88
N LYS A 154 19.62 10.42 23.78
CA LYS A 154 20.85 11.21 24.03
C LYS A 154 21.79 11.29 22.83
N ILE A 155 21.76 10.30 21.92
CA ILE A 155 22.63 10.30 20.73
C ILE A 155 22.03 11.07 19.55
N VAL A 156 20.83 11.64 19.70
CA VAL A 156 20.18 12.42 18.64
C VAL A 156 20.82 13.80 18.58
N PRO A 157 21.40 14.21 17.45
CA PRO A 157 22.02 15.53 17.32
C PRO A 157 20.97 16.65 17.35
N ASP A 158 21.41 17.84 17.72
CA ASP A 158 20.60 19.06 17.56
C ASP A 158 20.29 19.33 16.09
N LEU A 159 19.25 20.13 15.86
CA LEU A 159 18.92 20.57 14.50
C LEU A 159 19.95 21.59 14.01
N PRO A 160 20.25 21.65 12.70
CA PRO A 160 21.02 22.73 12.12
C PRO A 160 20.40 24.10 12.46
N ASP A 161 21.24 25.11 12.72
CA ASP A 161 20.81 26.46 13.13
C ASP A 161 19.86 27.10 12.11
N ASP A 162 20.06 26.79 10.83
CA ASP A 162 19.27 27.29 9.69
C ASP A 162 18.04 26.43 9.37
N PHE A 163 17.77 25.36 10.10
CA PHE A 163 16.64 24.45 9.82
C PHE A 163 15.29 25.18 9.89
N THR A 164 15.08 26.03 10.91
CA THR A 164 13.84 26.79 11.07
C THR A 164 13.64 27.80 9.94
N GLU A 165 14.71 28.47 9.52
CA GLU A 165 14.69 29.39 8.37
C GLU A 165 14.38 28.64 7.07
N TRP A 166 15.05 27.50 6.84
CA TRP A 166 14.81 26.64 5.70
C TRP A 166 13.34 26.17 5.62
N VAL A 167 12.74 25.80 6.76
CA VAL A 167 11.32 25.44 6.81
C VAL A 167 10.45 26.59 6.31
N ASP A 168 10.71 27.82 6.74
CA ASP A 168 9.88 28.97 6.36
C ASP A 168 10.10 29.43 4.90
N GLU A 169 11.35 29.41 4.44
CA GLU A 169 11.74 29.96 3.14
C GLU A 169 11.65 28.97 1.97
N GLU A 170 11.88 27.68 2.23
CA GLU A 170 11.90 26.65 1.19
C GLU A 170 10.74 25.66 1.33
N ALA A 171 10.56 25.02 2.49
CA ALA A 171 9.49 24.02 2.65
C ALA A 171 8.09 24.66 2.61
N LEU A 172 7.96 25.89 3.11
CA LEU A 172 6.74 26.70 3.09
C LEU A 172 6.77 27.78 1.99
N VAL A 173 7.50 27.57 0.89
CA VAL A 173 7.60 28.53 -0.22
C VAL A 173 6.23 28.97 -0.78
N ARG A 174 5.21 28.11 -0.68
CA ARG A 174 3.82 28.38 -1.12
C ARG A 174 2.98 29.11 -0.06
N SER A 175 3.44 29.18 1.18
CA SER A 175 2.83 29.95 2.29
C SER A 175 3.35 31.39 2.29
N ARG A 176 3.06 32.11 1.20
CA ARG A 176 3.44 33.52 1.03
C ARG A 176 2.25 34.29 0.52
N TYR A 177 1.93 35.39 1.19
CA TYR A 177 0.69 36.12 0.97
C TYR A 177 0.93 37.60 0.74
N ILE A 178 0.01 38.23 0.01
CA ILE A 178 -0.22 39.67 0.11
C ILE A 178 -1.61 39.89 0.69
N TYR A 179 -1.65 40.42 1.91
CA TYR A 179 -2.88 40.87 2.53
C TYR A 179 -3.20 42.28 2.03
N TYR A 180 -4.43 42.51 1.54
CA TYR A 180 -4.84 43.81 1.03
C TYR A 180 -6.20 44.22 1.57
N LYS A 181 -6.39 45.54 1.73
CA LYS A 181 -7.69 46.13 2.06
C LYS A 181 -8.49 46.36 0.78
N TYR A 182 -9.57 45.60 0.61
CA TYR A 182 -10.42 45.73 -0.57
C TYR A 182 -11.04 47.13 -0.66
N ARG A 183 -10.96 47.72 -1.85
CA ARG A 183 -11.65 48.97 -2.21
C ARG A 183 -12.24 48.81 -3.61
N ARG A 184 -13.47 49.28 -3.83
CA ARG A 184 -14.13 49.25 -5.14
C ARG A 184 -13.58 50.38 -6.03
N THR A 185 -12.36 50.18 -6.54
CA THR A 185 -11.64 51.14 -7.38
C THR A 185 -10.76 50.43 -8.41
N ASN A 186 -10.47 51.11 -9.53
CA ASN A 186 -9.52 50.65 -10.54
C ASN A 186 -8.05 50.99 -10.18
N LYS A 187 -7.82 51.77 -9.12
CA LYS A 187 -6.47 52.15 -8.66
C LYS A 187 -5.76 51.00 -7.95
N ALA A 188 -4.43 51.09 -7.89
CA ALA A 188 -3.60 50.18 -7.11
C ALA A 188 -4.04 50.19 -5.63
N MET A 189 -4.11 49.01 -5.02
CA MET A 189 -4.48 48.84 -3.62
C MET A 189 -3.24 48.66 -2.76
N GLU A 190 -3.21 49.28 -1.58
CA GLU A 190 -2.18 48.98 -0.57
C GLU A 190 -2.36 47.55 -0.05
N GLY A 191 -1.27 46.81 0.00
CA GLY A 191 -1.18 45.51 0.62
C GLY A 191 0.12 45.34 1.41
N TYR A 192 0.21 44.23 2.13
CA TYR A 192 1.36 43.84 2.93
C TYR A 192 1.81 42.45 2.49
N CYS A 193 3.07 42.34 2.06
CA CYS A 193 3.67 41.07 1.70
C CYS A 193 4.22 40.35 2.94
N THR A 194 3.75 39.14 3.21
CA THR A 194 4.16 38.34 4.37
C THR A 194 5.55 37.73 4.23
N HIS A 195 6.13 37.74 3.03
CA HIS A 195 7.49 37.25 2.78
C HIS A 195 8.54 38.33 3.07
N CYS A 196 8.53 39.44 2.32
CA CYS A 196 9.51 40.51 2.56
C CYS A 196 9.17 41.43 3.74
N GLY A 197 7.97 41.32 4.31
CA GLY A 197 7.54 42.11 5.47
C GLY A 197 7.27 43.59 5.16
N LYS A 198 6.93 43.92 3.91
CA LYS A 198 6.82 45.32 3.45
C LYS A 198 5.45 45.62 2.86
N LYS A 199 5.06 46.88 3.01
CA LYS A 199 3.92 47.46 2.28
C LYS A 199 4.24 47.52 0.78
N VAL A 200 3.24 47.20 -0.03
CA VAL A 200 3.32 47.12 -1.49
C VAL A 200 2.01 47.62 -2.10
N PHE A 201 2.06 48.09 -3.35
CA PHE A 201 0.88 48.45 -4.12
C PHE A 201 0.61 47.39 -5.18
N VAL A 202 -0.62 46.84 -5.21
CA VAL A 202 -1.00 45.75 -6.09
C VAL A 202 -2.20 46.13 -6.96
N ASN A 203 -2.13 45.78 -8.25
CA ASN A 203 -3.15 46.13 -9.22
C ASN A 203 -4.21 45.03 -9.34
N LYS A 204 -5.48 45.39 -9.15
CA LYS A 204 -6.63 44.48 -9.28
C LYS A 204 -6.43 43.11 -8.57
N PRO A 205 -5.94 43.05 -7.31
CA PRO A 205 -5.77 41.78 -6.61
C PRO A 205 -7.13 41.08 -6.47
N ARG A 206 -7.15 39.76 -6.67
CA ARG A 206 -8.34 38.91 -6.47
C ARG A 206 -8.08 37.94 -5.34
N HIS A 207 -9.00 37.87 -4.39
CA HIS A 207 -8.86 36.98 -3.24
C HIS A 207 -8.63 35.52 -3.69
N ASN A 208 -7.66 34.84 -3.07
CA ASN A 208 -7.20 33.48 -3.36
C ASN A 208 -6.67 33.27 -4.79
N LYS A 209 -6.32 34.34 -5.51
CA LYS A 209 -5.58 34.23 -6.77
C LYS A 209 -4.09 34.44 -6.53
N GLU A 210 -3.30 33.75 -7.34
CA GLU A 210 -1.86 33.89 -7.39
C GLU A 210 -1.48 35.29 -7.89
N GLY A 211 -0.30 35.74 -7.47
CA GLY A 211 0.29 36.99 -7.85
C GLY A 211 1.80 36.96 -7.62
N ILE A 212 2.42 38.08 -7.94
CA ILE A 212 3.85 38.29 -7.75
C ILE A 212 4.01 39.55 -6.91
N CYS A 213 4.78 39.46 -5.83
CA CYS A 213 5.09 40.63 -5.03
C CYS A 213 5.88 41.65 -5.87
N PRO A 214 5.42 42.91 -6.00
CA PRO A 214 6.11 43.88 -6.84
C PRO A 214 7.51 44.24 -6.30
N ARG A 215 7.75 44.02 -4.99
CA ARG A 215 9.02 44.32 -4.32
C ARG A 215 10.00 43.15 -4.36
N CYS A 216 9.70 42.04 -3.69
CA CYS A 216 10.61 40.89 -3.59
C CYS A 216 10.47 39.88 -4.73
N LYS A 217 9.53 40.07 -5.66
CA LYS A 217 9.25 39.19 -6.80
C LYS A 217 8.83 37.76 -6.44
N SER A 218 8.63 37.48 -5.15
CA SER A 218 8.14 36.18 -4.70
C SER A 218 6.72 35.92 -5.20
N LYS A 219 6.44 34.65 -5.56
CA LYS A 219 5.08 34.17 -5.84
C LYS A 219 4.28 34.22 -4.54
N VAL A 220 3.06 34.75 -4.62
CA VAL A 220 2.20 34.97 -3.46
C VAL A 220 0.74 34.67 -3.80
N ILE A 221 -0.07 34.44 -2.77
CA ILE A 221 -1.53 34.38 -2.90
C ILE A 221 -2.14 35.66 -2.29
N TYR A 222 -3.06 36.30 -3.01
CA TYR A 222 -3.73 37.50 -2.51
C TYR A 222 -4.81 37.15 -1.47
N LYS A 223 -4.75 37.79 -0.30
CA LYS A 223 -5.72 37.61 0.79
C LYS A 223 -6.42 38.95 1.07
N ALA A 224 -7.73 39.00 0.91
CA ALA A 224 -8.49 40.20 1.30
C ALA A 224 -8.64 40.18 2.82
N GLU A 225 -8.24 41.25 3.52
CA GLU A 225 -8.23 41.30 5.00
C GLU A 225 -9.61 40.96 5.59
N GLY A 226 -10.68 41.57 5.06
CA GLY A 226 -12.04 41.34 5.54
C GLY A 226 -12.56 39.90 5.35
N LYS A 227 -11.92 39.08 4.51
CA LYS A 227 -12.30 37.69 4.21
C LYS A 227 -11.35 36.65 4.81
N SER A 228 -10.14 37.04 5.20
CA SER A 228 -9.03 36.11 5.46
C SER A 228 -8.63 36.11 6.94
N LYS A 229 -9.58 35.81 7.82
CA LYS A 229 -9.36 35.85 9.28
C LYS A 229 -8.65 34.60 9.84
N ASN A 230 -8.81 33.44 9.21
CA ASN A 230 -8.31 32.15 9.70
C ASN A 230 -7.49 31.44 8.62
N VAL A 231 -6.33 32.00 8.26
CA VAL A 231 -5.40 31.33 7.33
C VAL A 231 -4.39 30.54 8.14
N GLU A 232 -4.35 29.24 7.90
CA GLU A 232 -3.38 28.27 8.42
C GLU A 232 -2.84 27.48 7.23
N ASP A 233 -1.53 27.32 7.18
CA ASP A 233 -0.87 26.42 6.24
C ASP A 233 -0.19 25.30 7.00
N PHE A 234 -0.08 24.15 6.34
CA PHE A 234 0.52 22.95 6.89
C PHE A 234 1.46 22.34 5.87
N THR A 235 2.61 21.84 6.34
CA THR A 235 3.52 21.00 5.55
C THR A 235 4.15 19.93 6.44
N ARG A 236 4.83 18.97 5.80
CA ARG A 236 5.62 17.94 6.48
C ARG A 236 7.04 18.02 5.97
N THR A 237 7.98 17.97 6.90
CA THR A 237 9.39 18.04 6.56
C THR A 237 10.16 16.94 7.25
N SER A 238 11.29 16.56 6.68
CA SER A 238 12.23 15.65 7.33
C SER A 238 13.65 16.13 7.19
N ILE A 239 14.51 15.68 8.09
CA ILE A 239 15.97 15.84 8.02
C ILE A 239 16.62 14.48 8.24
N ILE A 240 17.70 14.24 7.51
CA ILE A 240 18.58 13.09 7.72
C ILE A 240 19.82 13.60 8.46
N GLN A 241 20.21 12.95 9.54
CA GLN A 241 21.42 13.29 10.31
C GLN A 241 22.24 12.03 10.61
N ARG A 242 23.55 12.19 10.82
CA ARG A 242 24.41 11.09 11.27
C ARG A 242 24.20 10.83 12.75
N VAL A 243 24.28 9.56 13.13
CA VAL A 243 24.29 9.09 14.52
C VAL A 243 25.32 7.96 14.63
N SER A 244 25.74 7.64 15.86
CA SER A 244 26.64 6.50 16.09
C SER A 244 26.03 5.22 15.50
N GLY A 245 26.75 4.58 14.56
CA GLY A 245 26.32 3.35 13.90
C GLY A 245 25.33 3.51 12.74
N GLY A 246 25.06 4.73 12.25
CA GLY A 246 24.26 4.92 11.04
C GLY A 246 23.69 6.31 10.86
N ILE A 247 22.42 6.39 10.44
CA ILE A 247 21.71 7.66 10.24
C ILE A 247 20.37 7.67 10.98
N ILE A 248 19.85 8.86 11.24
CA ILE A 248 18.51 9.09 11.76
C ILE A 248 17.72 9.93 10.77
N ILE A 249 16.49 9.54 10.49
CA ILE A 249 15.51 10.37 9.79
C ILE A 249 14.55 10.91 10.84
N ARG A 250 14.47 12.24 10.96
CA ARG A 250 13.56 12.93 11.88
C ARG A 250 12.48 13.58 11.04
N SER A 251 11.21 13.36 11.41
CA SER A 251 10.06 13.88 10.67
C SER A 251 9.28 14.88 11.51
N PHE A 252 8.80 15.93 10.87
CA PHE A 252 8.18 17.09 11.50
C PHE A 252 6.84 17.43 10.87
N SER A 253 5.87 17.73 11.73
CA SER A 253 4.64 18.43 11.38
C SER A 253 4.89 19.93 11.50
N VAL A 254 4.70 20.67 10.42
CA VAL A 254 4.88 22.13 10.39
C VAL A 254 3.54 22.81 10.17
N ARG A 255 3.21 23.80 10.98
CA ARG A 255 2.02 24.64 10.83
C ARG A 255 2.40 26.12 10.89
N LYS A 256 1.84 26.93 10.01
CA LYS A 256 2.02 28.38 9.98
C LYS A 256 0.68 29.09 10.08
N PHE A 257 0.50 29.90 11.12
CA PHE A 257 -0.76 30.58 11.43
C PHE A 257 -0.67 32.07 11.16
N TYR A 258 -1.64 32.59 10.42
CA TYR A 258 -1.76 34.02 10.10
C TYR A 258 -2.95 34.69 10.81
N ARG A 259 -3.72 33.93 11.60
CA ARG A 259 -5.01 34.37 12.17
C ARG A 259 -4.90 35.51 13.19
N GLU A 260 -3.87 35.49 14.03
CA GLU A 260 -3.69 36.52 15.07
C GLU A 260 -3.04 37.78 14.50
N ASN A 261 -1.94 37.60 13.76
CA ASN A 261 -1.24 38.70 13.12
C ASN A 261 -0.54 38.22 11.85
N TYR A 262 -1.18 38.42 10.69
CA TYR A 262 -0.58 38.04 9.40
C TYR A 262 0.75 38.74 9.10
N LYS A 263 1.09 39.83 9.80
CA LYS A 263 2.38 40.53 9.65
C LYS A 263 3.52 39.85 10.40
N LYS A 264 3.20 39.07 11.42
CA LYS A 264 4.10 38.26 12.24
C LYS A 264 3.46 36.88 12.45
N PRO A 265 3.40 36.04 11.40
CA PRO A 265 2.77 34.73 11.50
C PRO A 265 3.49 33.84 12.51
N GLN A 266 2.74 33.00 13.21
CA GLN A 266 3.29 32.02 14.14
C GLN A 266 3.68 30.76 13.38
N LEU A 267 4.94 30.33 13.50
CA LEU A 267 5.43 29.07 12.95
C LEU A 267 5.56 28.05 14.09
N MET A 268 4.90 26.90 13.95
CA MET A 268 5.01 25.76 14.85
C MET A 268 5.67 24.60 14.11
N ILE A 269 6.78 24.11 14.65
CA ILE A 269 7.51 22.94 14.13
C ILE A 269 7.49 21.89 15.24
N HIS A 270 6.85 20.75 14.97
CA HIS A 270 6.72 19.67 15.94
C HIS A 270 7.33 18.38 15.39
N GLU A 271 8.36 17.87 16.06
CA GLU A 271 8.97 16.58 15.71
C GLU A 271 8.02 15.44 16.11
N VAL A 272 7.62 14.61 15.15
CA VAL A 272 6.62 13.55 15.37
C VAL A 272 7.23 12.16 15.45
N SER A 273 8.32 11.91 14.71
CA SER A 273 8.96 10.59 14.63
C SER A 273 10.46 10.67 14.35
N ARG A 274 11.14 9.61 14.78
CA ARG A 274 12.58 9.37 14.67
C ARG A 274 12.80 7.94 14.22
N ASP A 275 13.38 7.76 13.03
CA ASP A 275 13.73 6.45 12.48
C ASP A 275 15.24 6.30 12.44
N PHE A 276 15.77 5.44 13.30
CA PHE A 276 17.19 5.10 13.34
C PHE A 276 17.47 3.97 12.36
N TYR A 277 18.27 4.25 11.34
CA TYR A 277 18.83 3.27 10.43
C TYR A 277 20.18 2.84 10.98
N GLU A 278 20.20 1.72 11.69
CA GLU A 278 21.39 1.14 12.29
C GLU A 278 22.07 0.22 11.28
N PHE A 279 23.29 0.56 10.86
CA PHE A 279 24.05 -0.18 9.85
C PHE A 279 24.79 -1.38 10.45
N SER A 280 24.80 -2.47 9.71
CA SER A 280 25.59 -3.67 9.95
C SER A 280 26.88 -3.66 9.13
N SER A 281 27.82 -4.55 9.45
CA SER A 281 29.11 -4.67 8.75
C SER A 281 28.99 -5.10 7.27
N ASP A 282 27.85 -5.70 6.88
CA ASP A 282 27.54 -6.16 5.53
C ASP A 282 26.74 -5.13 4.70
N ASN A 283 26.64 -3.88 5.17
CA ASN A 283 25.79 -2.82 4.60
C ASN A 283 24.27 -3.09 4.68
N SER A 284 23.82 -4.12 5.39
CA SER A 284 22.42 -4.24 5.80
C SER A 284 22.09 -3.23 6.90
N PHE A 285 20.80 -3.02 7.16
CA PHE A 285 20.38 -2.11 8.22
C PHE A 285 19.09 -2.55 8.89
N ASN A 286 18.97 -2.23 10.17
CA ASN A 286 17.73 -2.35 10.93
C ASN A 286 17.15 -0.95 11.20
N ILE A 287 15.83 -0.83 11.16
CA ILE A 287 15.13 0.42 11.46
C ILE A 287 14.51 0.32 12.86
N LYS A 288 14.87 1.24 13.74
CA LYS A 288 14.18 1.45 15.03
C LYS A 288 13.42 2.77 15.01
N THR A 289 12.10 2.68 15.08
CA THR A 289 11.20 3.84 15.07
C THR A 289 10.85 4.27 16.48
N TYR A 290 10.84 5.58 16.70
CA TYR A 290 10.31 6.22 17.90
C TYR A 290 9.35 7.34 17.52
N GLU A 291 8.30 7.51 18.31
CA GLU A 291 7.20 8.44 18.06
C GLU A 291 6.96 9.31 19.30
N TRP A 292 6.67 10.60 19.10
CA TRP A 292 6.28 11.49 20.19
C TRP A 292 4.78 11.32 20.50
N ARG A 293 4.46 10.64 21.61
CA ARG A 293 3.07 10.29 21.97
C ARG A 293 2.86 10.16 23.47
N ASN A 294 1.60 10.00 23.88
CA ASN A 294 1.24 9.68 25.26
C ASN A 294 1.76 8.28 25.60
N PHE A 295 2.70 8.20 26.54
CA PHE A 295 3.37 6.96 26.90
C PHE A 295 2.40 6.04 27.65
N LYS A 296 1.99 4.92 27.02
CA LYS A 296 1.16 3.87 27.63
C LYS A 296 -0.05 4.41 28.42
N GLN A 297 -0.69 5.47 27.91
CA GLN A 297 -1.87 6.13 28.51
C GLN A 297 -1.61 6.68 29.93
N THR A 298 -0.40 7.18 30.17
CA THR A 298 0.00 7.80 31.45
C THR A 298 -0.17 9.32 31.47
N ASP A 299 -0.66 9.92 30.39
CA ASP A 299 -0.76 11.38 30.17
C ASP A 299 0.58 12.11 30.12
N VAL A 300 1.68 11.37 30.08
CA VAL A 300 3.03 11.89 29.86
C VAL A 300 3.37 11.79 28.37
N MET A 301 3.48 12.94 27.71
CA MET A 301 3.97 13.05 26.33
C MET A 301 5.49 12.89 26.30
N ARG A 302 5.98 11.89 25.55
CA ARG A 302 7.41 11.63 25.40
C ARG A 302 7.71 10.75 24.19
N TRP A 303 8.99 10.57 23.89
CA TRP A 303 9.46 9.56 22.96
C TRP A 303 9.06 8.16 23.44
N CYS A 304 8.40 7.42 22.56
CA CYS A 304 7.95 6.06 22.76
C CYS A 304 8.46 5.19 21.60
N GLU A 305 8.64 3.89 21.81
CA GLU A 305 8.86 2.96 20.70
C GLU A 305 7.66 3.02 19.75
N GLY A 306 7.95 3.16 18.45
CA GLY A 306 6.95 3.28 17.40
C GLY A 306 6.26 1.95 17.15
N GLU A 307 4.94 1.97 17.04
CA GLU A 307 4.11 0.80 16.75
C GLU A 307 3.40 0.95 15.39
N SER A 308 3.98 1.73 14.47
CA SER A 308 3.40 2.09 13.14
C SER A 308 2.05 2.82 13.22
N SER A 309 1.83 3.57 14.30
CA SER A 309 0.50 4.04 14.71
C SER A 309 0.21 5.53 14.48
N LEU A 310 1.15 6.28 13.91
CA LEU A 310 0.92 7.69 13.61
C LEU A 310 0.09 7.87 12.33
N ASN A 311 -0.98 8.67 12.42
CA ASN A 311 -1.65 9.31 11.28
C ASN A 311 -0.75 10.39 10.63
N PHE A 312 0.53 10.09 10.41
CA PHE A 312 1.46 10.95 9.69
C PHE A 312 1.57 10.46 8.26
N ASP A 313 1.20 11.31 7.32
CA ASP A 313 1.28 10.98 5.90
C ASP A 313 2.69 11.26 5.38
N TYR A 314 3.43 10.17 5.16
CA TYR A 314 4.80 10.19 4.66
C TYR A 314 4.90 10.33 3.12
N SER A 315 3.79 10.52 2.39
CA SER A 315 3.80 10.60 0.93
C SER A 315 4.29 11.93 0.38
N ARG A 316 4.19 13.01 1.16
CA ARG A 316 4.53 14.38 0.77
C ARG A 316 5.40 15.05 1.82
N ILE A 317 6.70 14.87 1.71
CA ILE A 317 7.70 15.41 2.63
C ILE A 317 8.67 16.30 1.86
N SER A 318 8.88 17.53 2.34
CA SER A 318 10.04 18.34 1.93
C SER A 318 11.26 17.91 2.74
N LEU A 319 12.33 17.54 2.05
CA LEU A 319 13.55 17.04 2.69
C LEU A 319 14.57 18.17 2.84
N TYR A 320 15.06 18.38 4.07
CA TYR A 320 16.18 19.27 4.34
C TYR A 320 17.43 18.76 3.61
N SER A 321 17.86 19.52 2.60
CA SER A 321 18.82 19.05 1.60
C SER A 321 20.25 19.55 1.81
N ARG A 322 20.43 20.60 2.64
CA ARG A 322 21.70 21.34 2.78
C ARG A 322 22.83 20.50 3.38
N ASN A 323 22.53 19.49 4.20
CA ASN A 323 23.51 18.62 4.84
C ASN A 323 23.67 17.23 4.16
N LEU A 324 22.94 16.95 3.07
CA LEU A 324 22.84 15.57 2.55
C LEU A 324 24.16 15.03 1.99
N ASP A 325 24.99 15.88 1.37
CA ASP A 325 26.28 15.44 0.82
C ASP A 325 27.18 14.90 1.93
N ASP A 326 27.23 15.59 3.07
CA ASP A 326 28.03 15.18 4.22
C ASP A 326 27.41 13.97 4.94
N VAL A 327 26.10 14.01 5.19
CA VAL A 327 25.42 12.97 5.98
C VAL A 327 25.41 11.63 5.25
N LEU A 328 25.16 11.63 3.95
CA LEU A 328 25.09 10.41 3.13
C LEU A 328 26.45 9.93 2.64
N ASN A 329 27.51 10.73 2.79
CA ASN A 329 28.86 10.27 2.50
C ASN A 329 29.19 9.03 3.36
N ASN A 330 29.86 8.03 2.76
CA ASN A 330 30.13 6.72 3.36
C ASN A 330 28.90 5.90 3.79
N THR A 331 27.72 6.20 3.22
CA THR A 331 26.53 5.35 3.35
C THR A 331 26.19 4.71 2.01
N ILE A 332 25.32 3.69 2.01
CA ILE A 332 24.81 3.09 0.77
C ILE A 332 24.13 4.12 -0.14
N TRP A 333 23.57 5.20 0.42
CA TRP A 333 22.85 6.25 -0.31
C TRP A 333 23.73 7.40 -0.80
N LYS A 334 25.07 7.30 -0.70
CA LYS A 334 26.00 8.35 -1.15
C LYS A 334 25.71 8.84 -2.58
N TYR A 335 25.39 7.93 -3.49
CA TYR A 335 25.11 8.24 -4.90
C TYR A 335 23.62 8.15 -5.25
N SER A 336 22.75 8.19 -4.24
CA SER A 336 21.30 8.05 -4.45
C SER A 336 20.66 9.21 -5.22
N GLU A 337 21.37 10.34 -5.41
CA GLU A 337 20.84 11.55 -6.03
C GLU A 337 19.59 12.12 -5.32
N ILE A 338 19.32 11.72 -4.07
CA ILE A 338 18.16 12.20 -3.31
C ILE A 338 18.20 13.71 -3.06
N LYS A 339 19.40 14.30 -2.96
CA LYS A 339 19.57 15.77 -2.88
C LYS A 339 19.09 16.46 -4.14
N HIS A 340 19.48 15.94 -5.32
CA HIS A 340 19.01 16.44 -6.61
C HIS A 340 17.49 16.29 -6.71
N PHE A 341 16.95 15.13 -6.33
CA PHE A 341 15.49 14.92 -6.33
C PHE A 341 14.74 15.85 -5.37
N ALA A 342 15.28 16.11 -4.17
CA ALA A 342 14.69 17.02 -3.19
C ALA A 342 14.72 18.50 -3.61
N THR A 343 15.54 18.86 -4.59
CA THR A 343 15.79 20.24 -5.02
C THR A 343 15.34 20.52 -6.47
N VAL A 344 14.56 19.61 -7.07
CA VAL A 344 13.96 19.78 -8.40
C VAL A 344 13.20 21.09 -8.52
N GLU A 345 12.43 21.44 -7.49
CA GLU A 345 11.79 22.75 -7.34
C GLU A 345 11.74 23.16 -5.86
N PRO A 346 11.65 24.47 -5.56
CA PRO A 346 11.46 24.94 -4.19
C PRO A 346 10.22 24.32 -3.55
N GLY A 347 10.37 23.78 -2.34
CA GLY A 347 9.29 23.11 -1.62
C GLY A 347 8.83 21.80 -2.26
N TYR A 348 9.67 21.17 -3.10
CA TYR A 348 9.35 19.85 -3.66
C TYR A 348 9.08 18.84 -2.55
N THR A 349 8.09 17.98 -2.76
CA THR A 349 7.66 16.97 -1.79
C THR A 349 7.62 15.60 -2.41
N PHE A 350 8.11 14.60 -1.69
CA PHE A 350 8.09 13.20 -2.13
C PHE A 350 8.17 12.25 -0.93
N PRO A 351 7.89 10.94 -1.11
CA PRO A 351 8.05 9.96 -0.04
C PRO A 351 9.53 9.62 0.18
N VAL A 352 10.19 10.33 1.10
CA VAL A 352 11.63 10.17 1.41
C VAL A 352 12.00 8.72 1.72
N TYR A 353 11.23 8.06 2.58
CA TYR A 353 11.45 6.66 2.97
C TYR A 353 11.38 5.72 1.76
N SER A 354 10.41 5.93 0.88
CA SER A 354 10.25 5.13 -0.33
C SER A 354 11.32 5.41 -1.35
N TYR A 355 11.87 6.63 -1.43
CA TYR A 355 13.01 6.92 -2.29
C TYR A 355 14.26 6.13 -1.84
N LEU A 356 14.54 6.13 -0.53
CA LEU A 356 15.67 5.38 0.03
C LEU A 356 15.51 3.88 -0.19
N GLY A 357 14.31 3.33 0.01
CA GLY A 357 14.00 1.93 -0.26
C GLY A 357 14.05 1.57 -1.76
N LEU A 358 13.56 2.47 -2.61
CA LEU A 358 13.61 2.35 -4.07
C LEU A 358 15.05 2.26 -4.54
N TYR A 359 15.93 3.15 -4.07
CA TYR A 359 17.35 3.13 -4.43
C TYR A 359 18.03 1.82 -4.03
N THR A 360 17.76 1.33 -2.82
CA THR A 360 18.32 0.05 -2.34
C THR A 360 17.89 -1.12 -3.22
N LYS A 361 16.65 -1.12 -3.71
CA LYS A 361 16.12 -2.19 -4.59
C LYS A 361 16.52 -2.01 -6.06
N TYR A 362 16.58 -0.77 -6.54
CA TYR A 362 16.78 -0.40 -7.93
C TYR A 362 17.84 0.70 -8.07
N PRO A 363 19.14 0.39 -7.92
CA PRO A 363 20.21 1.40 -7.94
C PRO A 363 20.32 2.20 -9.25
N PHE A 364 19.77 1.69 -10.35
CA PHE A 364 19.80 2.38 -11.65
C PHE A 364 19.08 3.73 -11.66
N ILE A 365 18.25 4.04 -10.65
CA ILE A 365 17.64 5.37 -10.52
C ILE A 365 18.69 6.47 -10.36
N GLU A 366 19.88 6.17 -9.85
CA GLU A 366 21.02 7.10 -9.82
C GLU A 366 21.33 7.61 -11.24
N GLN A 367 21.47 6.69 -12.20
CA GLN A 367 21.78 7.04 -13.58
C GLN A 367 20.63 7.84 -14.21
N LEU A 368 19.37 7.51 -13.90
CA LEU A 368 18.22 8.27 -14.37
C LEU A 368 18.24 9.71 -13.87
N MET A 369 18.51 9.90 -12.58
CA MET A 369 18.63 11.23 -11.97
C MET A 369 19.80 12.02 -12.56
N LYS A 370 20.96 11.40 -12.76
CA LYS A 370 22.13 12.04 -13.41
C LYS A 370 21.87 12.42 -14.86
N LEU A 371 20.96 11.72 -15.55
CA LEU A 371 20.52 12.04 -16.90
C LEU A 371 19.37 13.07 -16.94
N ASN A 372 18.94 13.57 -15.76
CA ASN A 372 17.84 14.50 -15.59
C ASN A 372 16.47 13.96 -16.04
N LEU A 373 16.27 12.64 -15.95
CA LEU A 373 14.99 11.97 -16.26
C LEU A 373 14.07 11.98 -15.02
N ILE A 374 13.75 13.18 -14.54
CA ILE A 374 13.07 13.39 -13.25
C ILE A 374 11.64 12.82 -13.27
N HIS A 375 10.89 13.01 -14.36
CA HIS A 375 9.52 12.47 -14.45
C HIS A 375 9.49 10.95 -14.44
N LEU A 376 10.44 10.30 -15.13
CA LEU A 376 10.58 8.84 -15.07
C LEU A 376 10.84 8.35 -13.64
N VAL A 377 11.75 8.99 -12.91
CA VAL A 377 12.02 8.65 -11.50
C VAL A 377 10.80 8.91 -10.62
N LYS A 378 10.04 9.98 -10.88
CA LYS A 378 8.79 10.30 -10.16
C LYS A 378 7.72 9.23 -10.37
N ASP A 379 7.52 8.76 -11.59
CA ASP A 379 6.58 7.69 -11.91
C ASP A 379 7.00 6.37 -11.25
N ILE A 380 8.30 6.04 -11.32
CA ILE A 380 8.87 4.85 -10.67
C ILE A 380 8.66 4.92 -9.15
N LEU A 381 8.94 6.06 -8.54
CA LEU A 381 8.77 6.28 -7.10
C LEU A 381 7.30 6.18 -6.69
N GLY A 382 6.39 6.76 -7.48
CA GLY A 382 4.94 6.66 -7.25
C GLY A 382 4.46 5.21 -7.30
N SER A 383 4.88 4.45 -8.32
CA SER A 383 4.54 3.03 -8.42
C SER A 383 5.15 2.21 -7.28
N TYR A 384 6.38 2.51 -6.88
CA TYR A 384 7.04 1.81 -5.78
C TYR A 384 6.39 2.08 -4.43
N TYR A 385 6.00 3.34 -4.17
CA TYR A 385 5.23 3.72 -2.98
C TYR A 385 3.91 2.93 -2.88
N SER A 386 3.19 2.79 -3.99
CA SER A 386 1.87 2.13 -3.99
C SER A 386 1.91 0.60 -4.10
N TYR A 387 2.91 0.05 -4.80
CA TYR A 387 2.92 -1.36 -5.22
C TYR A 387 4.25 -2.10 -5.00
N GLY A 388 5.29 -1.43 -4.47
CA GLY A 388 6.60 -2.03 -4.22
C GLY A 388 7.40 -2.42 -5.48
N ARG A 389 7.07 -1.85 -6.64
CA ARG A 389 7.65 -2.14 -7.97
C ARG A 389 7.81 -0.86 -8.82
N CYS A 390 8.63 -0.89 -9.87
CA CYS A 390 8.89 0.30 -10.71
C CYS A 390 7.68 0.71 -11.56
N CYS A 391 6.93 -0.27 -12.06
CA CYS A 391 5.69 -0.08 -12.80
C CYS A 391 4.93 -1.40 -12.93
N GLN A 392 3.71 -1.33 -13.45
CA GLN A 392 3.00 -2.53 -13.89
C GLN A 392 3.74 -3.16 -15.09
N GLY A 393 4.06 -4.45 -14.99
CA GLY A 393 4.84 -5.13 -16.02
C GLY A 393 6.30 -4.70 -16.06
N GLU A 394 6.93 -4.42 -14.91
CA GLU A 394 8.29 -3.86 -14.84
C GLU A 394 9.36 -4.67 -15.60
N ASN A 395 9.19 -5.99 -15.76
CA ASN A 395 10.09 -6.82 -16.58
C ASN A 395 9.88 -6.62 -18.09
N ASP A 396 8.70 -6.19 -18.51
CA ASP A 396 8.38 -5.88 -19.90
C ASP A 396 8.92 -4.50 -20.29
N VAL A 397 8.98 -3.57 -19.33
CA VAL A 397 9.55 -2.22 -19.53
C VAL A 397 11.05 -2.23 -19.31
N PHE A 398 11.53 -2.70 -18.16
CA PHE A 398 12.94 -2.66 -17.79
C PHE A 398 13.63 -4.00 -17.96
N ASN A 399 14.90 -3.98 -18.37
CA ASN A 399 15.80 -5.12 -18.31
C ASN A 399 16.76 -4.96 -17.12
N PHE A 400 16.38 -5.51 -15.96
CA PHE A 400 17.19 -5.40 -14.74
C PHE A 400 18.56 -6.10 -14.82
N ASN A 401 18.78 -6.97 -15.80
CA ASN A 401 20.09 -7.58 -16.07
C ASN A 401 21.00 -6.69 -16.96
N GLY A 402 20.51 -5.52 -17.38
CA GLY A 402 21.23 -4.58 -18.23
C GLY A 402 22.44 -3.97 -17.50
N LYS A 403 23.63 -4.05 -18.12
CA LYS A 403 24.87 -3.47 -17.57
C LYS A 403 24.97 -1.95 -17.64
N ASN A 404 24.10 -1.30 -18.40
CA ASN A 404 24.08 0.16 -18.58
C ASN A 404 22.64 0.64 -18.80
N ILE A 405 22.42 1.94 -18.63
CA ILE A 405 21.06 2.50 -18.68
C ILE A 405 20.31 2.26 -20.00
N LYS A 406 21.02 2.22 -21.13
CA LYS A 406 20.42 1.96 -22.45
C LYS A 406 19.85 0.55 -22.52
N ASN A 407 20.61 -0.42 -22.01
CA ASN A 407 20.18 -1.81 -21.93
C ASN A 407 19.03 -1.97 -20.93
N ILE A 408 19.07 -1.27 -19.80
CA ILE A 408 18.01 -1.30 -18.78
C ILE A 408 16.70 -0.74 -19.35
N LEU A 409 16.76 0.40 -20.04
CA LEU A 409 15.61 1.07 -20.68
C LEU A 409 15.23 0.48 -22.04
N LYS A 410 15.95 -0.54 -22.54
CA LYS A 410 15.70 -1.20 -23.84
C LYS A 410 15.69 -0.25 -25.05
N ILE A 411 16.54 0.79 -25.04
CA ILE A 411 16.63 1.83 -26.09
C ILE A 411 18.07 2.07 -26.57
N ASP A 412 18.24 2.66 -27.75
CA ASP A 412 19.55 3.10 -28.26
C ASP A 412 19.96 4.52 -27.81
N ARG A 413 21.11 5.00 -28.30
CA ARG A 413 21.65 6.34 -27.97
C ARG A 413 20.80 7.51 -28.49
N LYS A 414 20.17 7.39 -29.67
CA LYS A 414 19.34 8.44 -30.26
C LYS A 414 18.08 8.65 -29.42
N PHE A 415 17.44 7.56 -28.98
CA PHE A 415 16.23 7.62 -28.16
C PHE A 415 16.49 8.07 -26.73
N LEU A 416 17.68 7.84 -26.18
CA LEU A 416 18.05 8.44 -24.89
C LEU A 416 18.04 9.97 -24.93
N SER A 417 18.53 10.57 -26.02
CA SER A 417 18.52 12.03 -26.19
C SER A 417 17.09 12.57 -26.31
N LEU A 418 16.20 11.79 -26.93
CA LEU A 418 14.78 12.10 -27.01
C LEU A 418 14.11 12.06 -25.63
N LEU A 419 14.36 11.03 -24.83
CA LEU A 419 13.83 10.95 -23.46
C LEU A 419 14.24 12.16 -22.61
N GLN A 420 15.49 12.59 -22.72
CA GLN A 420 16.00 13.76 -22.01
C GLN A 420 15.32 15.05 -22.49
N LYS A 421 15.19 15.23 -23.82
CA LYS A 421 14.50 16.39 -24.40
C LYS A 421 13.04 16.48 -23.95
N LEU A 422 12.37 15.34 -23.84
CA LEU A 422 10.97 15.27 -23.42
C LEU A 422 10.79 15.26 -21.90
N ASN A 423 11.86 15.02 -21.14
CA ASN A 423 11.81 14.64 -19.72
C ASN A 423 10.70 13.60 -19.49
N ALA A 424 10.77 12.52 -20.27
CA ALA A 424 9.74 11.50 -20.40
C ALA A 424 9.43 10.78 -19.07
N GLY A 425 8.16 10.37 -18.89
CA GLY A 425 7.72 9.44 -17.86
C GLY A 425 7.71 7.99 -18.34
N ILE A 426 7.06 7.11 -17.58
CA ILE A 426 6.97 5.68 -17.92
C ILE A 426 6.13 5.45 -19.17
N SER A 427 5.04 6.18 -19.35
CA SER A 427 4.17 6.02 -20.52
C SER A 427 4.85 6.48 -21.80
N GLU A 428 5.53 7.63 -21.79
CA GLU A 428 6.33 8.08 -22.95
C GLU A 428 7.47 7.12 -23.27
N LEU A 429 8.14 6.54 -22.25
CA LEU A 429 9.16 5.52 -22.45
C LEU A 429 8.60 4.32 -23.24
N LYS A 430 7.42 3.81 -22.87
CA LYS A 430 6.77 2.69 -23.59
C LYS A 430 6.44 3.04 -25.04
N VAL A 431 5.95 4.26 -25.28
CA VAL A 431 5.70 4.74 -26.66
C VAL A 431 7.00 4.77 -27.46
N ILE A 432 8.06 5.33 -26.88
CA ILE A 432 9.38 5.45 -27.52
C ILE A 432 9.99 4.07 -27.79
N GLU A 433 9.83 3.11 -26.89
CA GLU A 433 10.24 1.72 -27.13
C GLU A 433 9.54 1.11 -28.34
N GLU A 434 8.24 1.31 -28.51
CA GLU A 434 7.49 0.79 -29.67
C GLU A 434 7.91 1.49 -30.97
N VAL A 435 8.14 2.81 -30.92
CA VAL A 435 8.68 3.59 -32.03
C VAL A 435 10.04 3.04 -32.47
N PHE A 436 10.92 2.74 -31.51
CA PHE A 436 12.22 2.13 -31.76
C PHE A 436 12.11 0.73 -32.35
N LYS A 437 11.32 -0.16 -31.71
CA LYS A 437 11.14 -1.56 -32.14
C LYS A 437 10.60 -1.65 -33.58
N ARG A 438 9.69 -0.75 -33.96
CA ARG A 438 9.00 -0.77 -35.26
C ARG A 438 9.63 0.14 -36.31
N LYS A 439 10.66 0.92 -35.95
CA LYS A 439 11.37 1.86 -36.83
C LYS A 439 10.43 2.84 -37.54
N ILE A 440 9.44 3.34 -36.82
CA ILE A 440 8.45 4.31 -37.32
C ILE A 440 8.85 5.73 -36.92
N ASN A 441 8.43 6.73 -37.69
CA ASN A 441 8.67 8.13 -37.39
C ASN A 441 7.35 8.78 -36.94
N ILE A 442 7.35 9.34 -35.74
CA ILE A 442 6.24 10.12 -35.18
C ILE A 442 6.79 11.38 -34.52
N THR A 443 5.93 12.39 -34.38
CA THR A 443 6.25 13.67 -33.74
C THR A 443 6.26 13.57 -32.21
N ASN A 444 6.83 14.56 -31.53
CA ASN A 444 6.83 14.63 -30.08
C ASN A 444 5.41 14.78 -29.53
N GLU A 445 4.56 15.55 -30.22
CA GLU A 445 3.16 15.74 -29.89
C GLU A 445 2.37 14.43 -29.96
N GLU A 446 2.66 13.60 -30.97
CA GLU A 446 2.05 12.27 -31.10
C GLU A 446 2.53 11.32 -29.99
N ILE A 447 3.80 11.42 -29.55
CA ILE A 447 4.29 10.65 -28.40
C ILE A 447 3.48 10.98 -27.14
N PHE A 448 3.37 12.27 -26.80
CA PHE A 448 2.61 12.70 -25.63
C PHE A 448 1.13 12.36 -25.74
N TYR A 449 0.54 12.51 -26.94
CA TYR A 449 -0.85 12.13 -27.17
C TYR A 449 -1.09 10.64 -26.90
N ILE A 450 -0.20 9.76 -27.40
CA ILE A 450 -0.35 8.31 -27.16
C ILE A 450 -0.18 7.99 -25.67
N ALA A 451 0.84 8.57 -25.03
CA ALA A 451 1.13 8.34 -23.61
C ALA A 451 0.00 8.80 -22.67
N ASP A 452 -0.66 9.92 -22.98
CA ASP A 452 -1.74 10.47 -22.15
C ASP A 452 -3.09 9.79 -22.41
N LYS A 453 -3.39 9.42 -23.66
CA LYS A 453 -4.75 9.04 -24.07
C LYS A 453 -5.04 7.54 -24.06
N PHE A 454 -4.03 6.67 -24.07
CA PHE A 454 -4.24 5.23 -24.25
C PHE A 454 -3.83 4.43 -23.01
N TYR A 455 -4.65 3.45 -22.62
CA TYR A 455 -4.35 2.59 -21.47
C TYR A 455 -3.19 1.63 -21.73
N ARG A 456 -3.01 1.22 -22.98
CA ARG A 456 -1.95 0.33 -23.46
C ARG A 456 -1.36 0.92 -24.72
N GLU A 457 -0.19 1.52 -24.58
CA GLU A 457 0.47 2.28 -25.64
C GLU A 457 0.81 1.40 -26.86
N LYS A 458 1.07 0.10 -26.66
CA LYS A 458 1.35 -0.86 -27.74
C LYS A 458 0.17 -1.05 -28.70
N ASP A 459 -1.06 -0.95 -28.21
CA ASP A 459 -2.24 -1.35 -28.97
C ASP A 459 -2.45 -0.46 -30.21
N ILE A 460 -2.10 0.84 -30.13
CA ILE A 460 -2.17 1.75 -31.29
C ILE A 460 -1.20 1.34 -32.41
N PHE A 461 -0.03 0.83 -32.05
CA PHE A 461 0.98 0.41 -33.00
C PHE A 461 0.64 -0.94 -33.63
N ASP A 462 0.06 -1.86 -32.86
CA ASP A 462 -0.49 -3.11 -33.38
C ASP A 462 -1.63 -2.84 -34.35
N PHE A 463 -2.53 -1.91 -34.00
CA PHE A 463 -3.62 -1.46 -34.88
C PHE A 463 -3.09 -0.82 -36.17
N ALA A 464 -2.13 0.10 -36.07
CA ALA A 464 -1.47 0.73 -37.21
C ALA A 464 -0.86 -0.29 -38.17
N THR A 465 -0.19 -1.30 -37.62
CA THR A 465 0.44 -2.39 -38.38
C THR A 465 -0.62 -3.26 -39.07
N LYS A 466 -1.63 -3.70 -38.30
CA LYS A 466 -2.68 -4.61 -38.76
C LYS A 466 -3.49 -4.03 -39.91
N TYR A 467 -3.84 -2.76 -39.82
CA TYR A 467 -4.68 -2.08 -40.81
C TYR A 467 -3.89 -1.22 -41.80
N SER A 468 -2.55 -1.24 -41.72
CA SER A 468 -1.65 -0.45 -42.58
C SER A 468 -1.98 1.04 -42.58
N ILE A 469 -2.24 1.60 -41.40
CA ILE A 469 -2.57 3.02 -41.19
C ILE A 469 -1.43 3.72 -40.45
N THR A 470 -1.04 4.90 -40.89
CA THR A 470 -0.07 5.73 -40.16
C THR A 470 -0.64 6.21 -38.82
N ILE A 471 0.20 6.32 -37.80
CA ILE A 471 -0.17 6.86 -36.47
C ILE A 471 -0.87 8.22 -36.57
N HIS A 472 -0.35 9.12 -37.42
CA HIS A 472 -0.96 10.43 -37.65
C HIS A 472 -2.44 10.36 -38.08
N ARG A 473 -2.75 9.51 -39.06
CA ARG A 473 -4.14 9.30 -39.52
C ARG A 473 -5.03 8.70 -38.44
N ILE A 474 -4.50 7.79 -37.61
CA ILE A 474 -5.23 7.21 -36.48
C ILE A 474 -5.63 8.30 -35.50
N ILE A 475 -4.65 9.09 -35.04
CA ILE A 475 -4.87 10.18 -34.08
C ILE A 475 -5.88 11.18 -34.64
N LYS A 476 -5.66 11.66 -35.88
CA LYS A 476 -6.55 12.61 -36.55
C LYS A 476 -7.99 12.08 -36.65
N TYR A 477 -8.15 10.81 -36.98
CA TYR A 477 -9.47 10.20 -37.11
C TYR A 477 -10.17 10.08 -35.75
N ILE A 478 -9.48 9.58 -34.72
CA ILE A 478 -10.03 9.50 -33.36
C ILE A 478 -10.49 10.88 -32.89
N SER A 479 -9.64 11.91 -33.03
CA SER A 479 -10.00 13.28 -32.65
C SER A 479 -11.22 13.80 -33.41
N SER A 480 -11.36 13.46 -34.71
CA SER A 480 -12.53 13.85 -35.49
C SER A 480 -13.82 13.15 -35.07
N GLN A 481 -13.73 11.92 -34.57
CA GLN A 481 -14.89 11.12 -34.14
C GLN A 481 -15.39 11.50 -32.75
N MET A 482 -14.59 12.20 -31.94
CA MET A 482 -14.99 12.66 -30.59
C MET A 482 -16.34 13.40 -30.59
N LEU A 483 -16.65 14.17 -31.65
CA LEU A 483 -17.91 14.91 -31.77
C LEU A 483 -19.15 14.02 -31.97
N ASN A 484 -18.96 12.75 -32.35
CA ASN A 484 -20.05 11.79 -32.58
C ASN A 484 -20.35 10.93 -31.34
N TYR A 485 -19.64 11.17 -30.23
CA TYR A 485 -19.70 10.42 -28.99
C TYR A 485 -20.18 11.32 -27.83
N ASP A 486 -20.57 10.71 -26.72
CA ASP A 486 -20.96 11.44 -25.51
C ASP A 486 -19.79 12.25 -24.94
N GLU A 487 -20.08 13.38 -24.29
CA GLU A 487 -19.08 14.32 -23.74
C GLU A 487 -18.11 13.67 -22.73
N HIS A 488 -18.50 12.55 -22.11
CA HIS A 488 -17.68 11.81 -21.16
C HIS A 488 -16.79 10.74 -21.80
N SER A 489 -16.93 10.49 -23.10
CA SER A 489 -16.14 9.49 -23.81
C SER A 489 -14.69 9.93 -23.93
N LYS A 490 -13.76 8.99 -23.78
CA LYS A 490 -12.33 9.22 -23.95
C LYS A 490 -11.85 8.68 -25.27
N GLU A 491 -10.75 9.22 -25.78
CA GLU A 491 -10.12 8.82 -27.03
C GLU A 491 -9.86 7.31 -27.12
N ASN A 492 -9.50 6.66 -26.00
CA ASN A 492 -9.33 5.21 -25.94
C ASN A 492 -10.65 4.44 -26.15
N ASP A 493 -11.79 4.98 -25.75
CA ASP A 493 -13.10 4.36 -25.96
C ASP A 493 -13.46 4.38 -27.46
N ILE A 494 -13.23 5.51 -28.12
CA ILE A 494 -13.39 5.65 -29.58
C ILE A 494 -12.45 4.69 -30.31
N PHE A 495 -11.19 4.60 -29.88
CA PHE A 495 -10.23 3.65 -30.45
C PHE A 495 -10.70 2.20 -30.29
N SER A 496 -11.24 1.84 -29.13
CA SER A 496 -11.75 0.49 -28.84
C SER A 496 -12.96 0.15 -29.72
N ASP A 497 -13.93 1.07 -29.83
CA ASP A 497 -15.08 0.93 -30.73
C ASP A 497 -14.64 0.83 -32.19
N TRP A 498 -13.60 1.58 -32.59
CA TRP A 498 -13.06 1.51 -33.94
C TRP A 498 -12.42 0.16 -34.24
N GLU A 499 -11.60 -0.35 -33.33
CA GLU A 499 -11.01 -1.67 -33.45
C GLU A 499 -12.09 -2.76 -33.50
N ASP A 500 -13.11 -2.69 -32.64
CA ASP A 500 -14.21 -3.65 -32.65
C ASP A 500 -15.03 -3.60 -33.93
N TYR A 501 -15.30 -2.40 -34.44
CA TYR A 501 -15.95 -2.19 -35.73
C TYR A 501 -15.15 -2.85 -36.87
N LEU A 502 -13.85 -2.56 -37.01
CA LEU A 502 -13.04 -3.12 -38.09
C LEU A 502 -12.88 -4.64 -37.98
N ASN A 503 -12.78 -5.18 -36.77
CA ASN A 503 -12.78 -6.63 -36.53
C ASN A 503 -14.09 -7.27 -37.02
N ASN A 504 -15.23 -6.63 -36.72
CA ASN A 504 -16.53 -7.10 -37.17
C ASN A 504 -16.71 -6.96 -38.70
N CYS A 505 -16.20 -5.90 -39.30
CA CYS A 505 -16.15 -5.74 -40.76
C CYS A 505 -15.31 -6.85 -41.42
N THR A 506 -14.16 -7.20 -40.84
CA THR A 506 -13.33 -8.32 -41.32
C THR A 506 -14.09 -9.65 -41.21
N LEU A 507 -14.78 -9.90 -40.08
CA LEU A 507 -15.59 -11.10 -39.88
C LEU A 507 -16.69 -11.22 -40.95
N LEU A 508 -17.31 -10.10 -41.32
CA LEU A 508 -18.34 -10.02 -42.34
C LEU A 508 -17.79 -9.91 -43.77
N LYS A 509 -16.47 -10.04 -43.95
CA LYS A 509 -15.77 -9.99 -45.25
C LYS A 509 -15.93 -8.66 -46.01
N TYR A 510 -16.13 -7.55 -45.31
CA TYR A 510 -16.01 -6.22 -45.92
C TYR A 510 -14.58 -5.95 -46.35
N ASP A 511 -14.42 -5.17 -47.43
CA ASP A 511 -13.10 -4.69 -47.85
C ASP A 511 -12.58 -3.61 -46.88
N ILE A 512 -11.74 -4.04 -45.95
CA ILE A 512 -11.11 -3.17 -44.95
C ILE A 512 -10.02 -2.25 -45.53
N LYS A 513 -9.71 -2.34 -46.82
CA LYS A 513 -8.83 -1.37 -47.51
C LYS A 513 -9.61 -0.18 -48.07
N SER A 514 -10.93 -0.27 -48.18
CA SER A 514 -11.78 0.84 -48.63
C SER A 514 -11.81 1.94 -47.57
N ASP A 515 -11.48 3.17 -47.97
CA ASP A 515 -11.45 4.33 -47.06
C ASP A 515 -12.80 4.55 -46.35
N SER A 516 -13.93 4.30 -47.02
CA SER A 516 -15.27 4.42 -46.42
C SER A 516 -15.59 3.36 -45.36
N VAL A 517 -14.91 2.20 -45.42
CA VAL A 517 -15.05 1.11 -44.45
C VAL A 517 -14.06 1.31 -43.32
N ILE A 518 -12.82 1.70 -43.61
CA ILE A 518 -11.80 1.85 -42.57
C ILE A 518 -11.95 3.16 -41.79
N PHE A 519 -12.44 4.24 -42.43
CA PHE A 519 -12.73 5.55 -41.82
C PHE A 519 -14.21 5.94 -42.02
N PRO A 520 -15.17 5.25 -41.38
CA PRO A 520 -16.57 5.63 -41.49
C PRO A 520 -16.79 7.07 -40.97
N ARG A 521 -17.62 7.85 -41.67
CA ARG A 521 -17.90 9.25 -41.28
C ARG A 521 -18.47 9.37 -39.86
N ASN A 522 -19.36 8.44 -39.50
CA ASN A 522 -19.91 8.31 -38.15
C ASN A 522 -19.60 6.89 -37.65
N LEU A 523 -18.51 6.76 -36.89
CA LEU A 523 -18.05 5.49 -36.36
C LEU A 523 -19.10 4.85 -35.44
N LYS A 524 -19.69 5.63 -34.53
CA LYS A 524 -20.60 5.10 -33.52
C LYS A 524 -21.81 4.40 -34.16
N GLN A 525 -22.43 5.09 -35.12
CA GLN A 525 -23.56 4.54 -35.86
C GLN A 525 -23.18 3.27 -36.61
N LYS A 526 -22.06 3.28 -37.35
CA LYS A 526 -21.62 2.12 -38.14
C LYS A 526 -21.21 0.93 -37.28
N HIS A 527 -20.58 1.19 -36.13
CA HIS A 527 -20.29 0.18 -35.13
C HIS A 527 -21.59 -0.50 -34.66
N ASP A 528 -22.61 0.27 -34.29
CA ASP A 528 -23.88 -0.24 -33.79
C ASP A 528 -24.68 -1.01 -34.85
N ASP A 529 -24.67 -0.54 -36.11
CA ASP A 529 -25.32 -1.22 -37.24
C ASP A 529 -24.69 -2.60 -37.50
N ILE A 530 -23.35 -2.66 -37.56
CA ILE A 530 -22.62 -3.92 -37.76
C ILE A 530 -22.80 -4.86 -36.57
N TYR A 531 -22.80 -4.32 -35.35
CA TYR A 531 -23.05 -5.11 -34.15
C TYR A 531 -24.43 -5.77 -34.18
N LYS A 532 -25.48 -5.04 -34.55
CA LYS A 532 -26.84 -5.58 -34.70
C LYS A 532 -26.90 -6.69 -35.75
N LEU A 533 -26.20 -6.54 -36.87
CA LEU A 533 -26.13 -7.55 -37.92
C LEU A 533 -25.49 -8.86 -37.42
N ILE A 534 -24.39 -8.78 -36.68
CA ILE A 534 -23.72 -9.96 -36.11
C ILE A 534 -24.56 -10.61 -35.02
N LYS A 535 -25.23 -9.82 -34.17
CA LYS A 535 -26.03 -10.32 -33.05
C LYS A 535 -27.06 -11.36 -33.49
N ASN A 536 -27.68 -11.14 -34.64
CA ASN A 536 -28.74 -12.01 -35.18
C ASN A 536 -28.20 -13.35 -35.71
N ASN A 537 -26.96 -13.40 -36.22
CA ASN A 537 -26.39 -14.58 -36.91
C ASN A 537 -25.10 -15.11 -36.26
N LYS A 538 -24.84 -14.77 -34.99
CA LYS A 538 -23.52 -14.95 -34.35
C LYS A 538 -22.96 -16.36 -34.41
N ARG A 539 -23.78 -17.40 -34.20
CA ARG A 539 -23.29 -18.80 -34.11
C ARG A 539 -22.76 -19.28 -35.45
N GLU A 540 -23.54 -19.08 -36.51
CA GLU A 540 -23.17 -19.52 -37.85
C GLU A 540 -21.98 -18.74 -38.40
N LEU A 541 -21.95 -17.41 -38.18
CA LEU A 541 -20.83 -16.57 -38.59
C LEU A 541 -19.52 -16.97 -37.89
N TYR A 542 -19.55 -17.20 -36.58
CA TYR A 542 -18.35 -17.60 -35.84
C TYR A 542 -17.89 -19.01 -36.20
N ASP A 543 -18.81 -19.95 -36.37
CA ASP A 543 -18.49 -21.32 -36.78
C ASP A 543 -17.84 -21.35 -38.16
N LYS A 544 -18.40 -20.60 -39.12
CA LYS A 544 -17.83 -20.45 -40.46
C LYS A 544 -16.44 -19.83 -40.42
N ALA A 545 -16.25 -18.75 -39.66
CA ALA A 545 -14.95 -18.09 -39.54
C ALA A 545 -13.88 -19.02 -38.93
N ILE A 546 -14.23 -19.79 -37.90
CA ILE A 546 -13.30 -20.75 -37.26
C ILE A 546 -12.95 -21.89 -38.22
N LYS A 547 -13.94 -22.42 -38.97
CA LYS A 547 -13.69 -23.44 -40.00
C LYS A 547 -12.73 -22.94 -41.08
N GLU A 548 -12.92 -21.70 -41.55
CA GLU A 548 -12.08 -21.10 -42.59
C GLU A 548 -10.62 -20.91 -42.14
N MET A 549 -10.38 -20.60 -40.86
CA MET A 549 -9.01 -20.45 -40.32
C MET A 549 -8.36 -21.77 -39.86
N TYR A 550 -9.09 -22.89 -39.86
CA TYR A 550 -8.61 -24.15 -39.29
C TYR A 550 -7.28 -24.59 -39.89
N ASN A 551 -7.16 -24.63 -41.23
CA ASN A 551 -5.94 -25.10 -41.90
C ASN A 551 -4.73 -24.20 -41.59
N GLU A 552 -4.92 -22.88 -41.58
CA GLU A 552 -3.88 -21.91 -41.21
C GLU A 552 -3.41 -22.12 -39.76
N LEU A 553 -4.35 -22.25 -38.82
CA LEU A 553 -4.03 -22.49 -37.42
C LEU A 553 -3.38 -23.86 -37.22
N LEU A 554 -3.79 -24.86 -37.99
CA LEU A 554 -3.27 -26.22 -37.92
C LEU A 554 -1.81 -26.24 -38.36
N GLU A 555 -1.49 -25.60 -39.49
CA GLU A 555 -0.11 -25.45 -39.96
C GLU A 555 0.76 -24.70 -38.95
N LYS A 556 0.22 -23.60 -38.40
CA LYS A 556 0.96 -22.75 -37.47
C LYS A 556 1.22 -23.42 -36.11
N PHE A 557 0.22 -24.08 -35.54
CA PHE A 557 0.24 -24.50 -34.14
C PHE A 557 0.30 -26.02 -33.91
N LYS A 558 0.00 -26.86 -34.92
CA LYS A 558 0.07 -28.32 -34.72
C LYS A 558 1.49 -28.73 -34.38
N TRP A 559 1.65 -29.41 -33.26
CA TRP A 559 2.94 -29.88 -32.80
C TRP A 559 2.81 -31.06 -31.84
N ASN A 560 3.77 -31.97 -31.90
CA ASN A 560 3.85 -33.15 -31.04
C ASN A 560 5.22 -33.22 -30.37
N PHE A 561 5.24 -33.65 -29.11
CA PHE A 561 6.46 -33.83 -28.33
C PHE A 561 6.20 -34.77 -27.15
N GLY A 562 7.00 -35.84 -27.07
CA GLY A 562 6.74 -36.93 -26.12
C GLY A 562 5.40 -37.59 -26.41
N GLU A 563 4.61 -37.86 -25.37
CA GLU A 563 3.27 -38.47 -25.47
C GLU A 563 2.14 -37.47 -25.78
N TYR A 564 2.46 -36.21 -26.09
CA TYR A 564 1.47 -35.13 -26.20
C TYR A 564 1.43 -34.49 -27.59
N ILE A 565 0.23 -34.06 -27.99
CA ILE A 565 -0.03 -33.31 -29.22
C ILE A 565 -0.91 -32.09 -28.95
N ILE A 566 -0.59 -30.96 -29.57
CA ILE A 566 -1.36 -29.72 -29.52
C ILE A 566 -1.87 -29.35 -30.92
N PHE A 567 -3.13 -28.96 -31.05
CA PHE A 567 -3.76 -28.58 -32.33
C PHE A 567 -5.00 -27.70 -32.13
N PRO A 568 -5.43 -26.90 -33.12
CA PRO A 568 -6.63 -26.07 -33.01
C PRO A 568 -7.94 -26.86 -33.22
N PRO A 569 -9.09 -26.35 -32.72
CA PRO A 569 -10.41 -26.89 -33.04
C PRO A 569 -10.75 -26.72 -34.51
N LYS A 570 -11.50 -27.68 -35.08
CA LYS A 570 -11.99 -27.61 -36.46
C LYS A 570 -13.10 -26.59 -36.67
N ASN A 571 -13.90 -26.34 -35.64
CA ASN A 571 -15.11 -25.52 -35.70
C ASN A 571 -15.53 -25.02 -34.31
N ALA A 572 -16.56 -24.18 -34.25
CA ALA A 572 -17.04 -23.63 -32.97
C ALA A 572 -17.70 -24.70 -32.08
N ALA A 573 -18.35 -25.70 -32.67
CA ALA A 573 -19.01 -26.76 -31.91
C ALA A 573 -18.01 -27.61 -31.10
N GLU A 574 -16.81 -27.86 -31.63
CA GLU A 574 -15.74 -28.54 -30.90
C GLU A 574 -15.28 -27.74 -29.67
N LEU A 575 -15.16 -26.41 -29.77
CA LEU A 575 -14.83 -25.54 -28.63
C LEU A 575 -15.87 -25.61 -27.52
N VAL A 576 -17.15 -25.63 -27.90
CA VAL A 576 -18.27 -25.75 -26.94
C VAL A 576 -18.25 -27.13 -26.27
N LYS A 577 -18.07 -28.20 -27.05
CA LYS A 577 -17.98 -29.58 -26.55
C LYS A 577 -16.81 -29.75 -25.59
N GLU A 578 -15.66 -29.18 -25.94
CA GLU A 578 -14.46 -29.21 -25.10
C GLU A 578 -14.69 -28.54 -23.76
N GLY A 579 -15.15 -27.28 -23.77
CA GLY A 579 -15.38 -26.52 -22.54
C GLY A 579 -16.40 -27.18 -21.62
N ASN A 580 -17.46 -27.75 -22.20
CA ASN A 580 -18.46 -28.50 -21.45
C ASN A 580 -17.88 -29.78 -20.82
N THR A 581 -17.01 -30.50 -21.54
CA THR A 581 -16.43 -31.76 -21.04
C THR A 581 -15.38 -31.54 -19.95
N LEU A 582 -14.66 -30.41 -20.01
CA LEU A 582 -13.66 -30.03 -19.00
C LEU A 582 -14.23 -29.19 -17.86
N ASP A 583 -15.54 -28.99 -17.79
CA ASP A 583 -16.23 -28.24 -16.73
C ASP A 583 -15.63 -26.83 -16.48
N HIS A 584 -15.19 -26.15 -17.54
CA HIS A 584 -14.71 -24.78 -17.45
C HIS A 584 -15.24 -23.92 -18.59
N CYS A 585 -15.57 -22.66 -18.30
CA CYS A 585 -16.33 -21.78 -19.21
C CYS A 585 -15.53 -21.39 -20.47
N VAL A 586 -15.56 -22.23 -21.51
CA VAL A 586 -14.93 -21.93 -22.83
C VAL A 586 -15.94 -21.49 -23.89
N ALA A 587 -17.21 -21.89 -23.79
CA ALA A 587 -18.11 -21.96 -24.94
C ALA A 587 -18.45 -20.62 -25.61
N THR A 588 -18.95 -19.62 -24.88
CA THR A 588 -19.57 -18.44 -25.54
C THR A 588 -18.59 -17.29 -25.77
N ASN A 589 -17.70 -17.01 -24.81
CA ASN A 589 -16.77 -15.90 -24.91
C ASN A 589 -15.61 -16.20 -25.88
N TYR A 590 -14.98 -17.37 -25.79
CA TYR A 590 -13.84 -17.71 -26.64
C TYR A 590 -14.22 -17.94 -28.10
N MET A 591 -15.42 -18.45 -28.40
CA MET A 591 -15.89 -18.58 -29.78
C MET A 591 -15.86 -17.22 -30.51
N SER A 592 -16.34 -16.17 -29.84
CA SER A 592 -16.36 -14.82 -30.42
C SER A 592 -14.96 -14.20 -30.56
N LEU A 593 -14.05 -14.52 -29.62
CA LEU A 593 -12.66 -14.05 -29.66
C LEU A 593 -11.85 -14.79 -30.74
N MET A 594 -12.05 -16.10 -30.87
CA MET A 594 -11.47 -16.95 -31.92
C MET A 594 -11.91 -16.49 -33.31
N ALA A 595 -13.22 -16.33 -33.52
CA ALA A 595 -13.77 -15.90 -34.81
C ALA A 595 -13.25 -14.52 -35.23
N ARG A 596 -13.00 -13.63 -34.26
CA ARG A 596 -12.38 -12.30 -34.49
C ARG A 596 -10.85 -12.31 -34.45
N ARG A 597 -10.22 -13.49 -34.35
CA ARG A 597 -8.76 -13.68 -34.25
C ARG A 597 -8.10 -12.89 -33.10
N LYS A 598 -8.84 -12.61 -32.02
CA LYS A 598 -8.32 -11.93 -30.80
C LYS A 598 -7.58 -12.88 -29.86
N THR A 599 -7.82 -14.19 -29.96
CA THR A 599 -7.14 -15.24 -29.20
C THR A 599 -7.20 -16.55 -29.99
N VAL A 600 -6.29 -17.48 -29.70
CA VAL A 600 -6.30 -18.84 -30.26
C VAL A 600 -6.42 -19.85 -29.13
N ILE A 601 -7.49 -20.65 -29.13
CA ILE A 601 -7.64 -21.81 -28.25
C ILE A 601 -7.15 -23.04 -28.98
N LEU A 602 -6.24 -23.76 -28.34
CA LEU A 602 -5.70 -25.02 -28.81
C LEU A 602 -6.10 -26.14 -27.85
N PHE A 603 -6.28 -27.34 -28.39
CA PHE A 603 -6.48 -28.56 -27.64
C PHE A 603 -5.16 -29.26 -27.46
N LEU A 604 -4.82 -29.54 -26.20
CA LEU A 604 -3.72 -30.42 -25.83
C LEU A 604 -4.29 -31.79 -25.49
N ARG A 605 -3.69 -32.83 -26.06
CA ARG A 605 -4.10 -34.23 -25.94
C ARG A 605 -2.91 -35.12 -25.67
N LYS A 606 -3.21 -36.32 -25.16
CA LYS A 606 -2.29 -37.45 -25.25
C LYS A 606 -2.41 -38.09 -26.63
N GLU A 607 -1.28 -38.49 -27.20
CA GLU A 607 -1.19 -39.04 -28.56
C GLU A 607 -1.97 -40.36 -28.69
N ASP A 608 -1.96 -41.19 -27.64
CA ASP A 608 -2.70 -42.46 -27.57
C ASP A 608 -4.22 -42.28 -27.32
N LYS A 609 -4.67 -41.07 -26.95
CA LYS A 609 -6.06 -40.74 -26.61
C LYS A 609 -6.49 -39.39 -27.19
N ILE A 610 -6.32 -39.23 -28.51
CA ILE A 610 -6.54 -37.95 -29.18
C ILE A 610 -7.99 -37.43 -29.10
N ASP A 611 -8.97 -38.34 -29.01
CA ASP A 611 -10.39 -38.02 -28.93
C ASP A 611 -10.87 -37.65 -27.52
N MET A 612 -10.02 -37.80 -26.49
CA MET A 612 -10.37 -37.49 -25.10
C MET A 612 -9.89 -36.10 -24.68
N PRO A 613 -10.80 -35.19 -24.27
CA PRO A 613 -10.43 -33.90 -23.70
C PRO A 613 -9.44 -34.02 -22.55
N PHE A 614 -8.37 -33.22 -22.59
CA PHE A 614 -7.29 -33.26 -21.61
C PHE A 614 -6.97 -31.87 -21.07
N TYR A 615 -6.40 -30.99 -21.90
CA TYR A 615 -6.17 -29.58 -21.56
C TYR A 615 -6.55 -28.66 -22.73
N THR A 616 -6.89 -27.42 -22.40
CA THR A 616 -7.01 -26.30 -23.34
C THR A 616 -5.90 -25.30 -23.10
N VAL A 617 -5.35 -24.75 -24.19
CA VAL A 617 -4.25 -23.77 -24.16
C VAL A 617 -4.72 -22.51 -24.88
N GLU A 618 -4.71 -21.37 -24.19
CA GLU A 618 -4.95 -20.06 -24.78
C GLU A 618 -3.64 -19.43 -25.23
N VAL A 619 -3.54 -19.11 -26.52
CA VAL A 619 -2.45 -18.37 -27.13
C VAL A 619 -2.95 -17.01 -27.58
N LYS A 620 -2.35 -15.93 -27.08
CA LYS A 620 -2.63 -14.55 -27.46
C LYS A 620 -1.32 -13.79 -27.65
N ASP A 621 -1.23 -13.00 -28.71
CA ASP A 621 -0.01 -12.26 -29.08
C ASP A 621 1.23 -13.17 -29.23
N ASN A 622 1.04 -14.38 -29.77
CA ASN A 622 2.04 -15.46 -29.85
C ASN A 622 2.62 -15.92 -28.49
N GLU A 623 1.92 -15.66 -27.38
CA GLU A 623 2.28 -16.15 -26.05
C GLU A 623 1.18 -17.01 -25.45
N VAL A 624 1.56 -18.07 -24.73
CA VAL A 624 0.61 -18.85 -23.95
C VAL A 624 0.17 -18.04 -22.73
N LYS A 625 -1.11 -17.66 -22.67
CA LYS A 625 -1.69 -16.92 -21.54
C LYS A 625 -2.26 -17.85 -20.48
N GLN A 626 -2.80 -19.00 -20.89
CA GLN A 626 -3.46 -19.93 -19.99
C GLN A 626 -3.35 -21.36 -20.50
N CYS A 627 -3.23 -22.31 -19.58
CA CYS A 627 -3.36 -23.75 -19.84
C CYS A 627 -4.15 -24.37 -18.70
N ARG A 628 -5.31 -24.97 -18.98
CA ARG A 628 -6.22 -25.54 -17.96
C ARG A 628 -6.75 -26.90 -18.38
N GLY A 629 -6.83 -27.80 -17.40
CA GLY A 629 -7.52 -29.08 -17.52
C GLY A 629 -8.89 -29.04 -16.83
N LYS A 630 -9.46 -30.22 -16.60
CA LYS A 630 -10.80 -30.39 -16.01
C LYS A 630 -10.96 -29.62 -14.69
N GLY A 631 -12.07 -28.90 -14.53
CA GLY A 631 -12.38 -28.13 -13.33
C GLY A 631 -11.43 -26.95 -13.08
N ASN A 632 -10.84 -26.38 -14.14
CA ASN A 632 -9.82 -25.32 -14.08
C ASN A 632 -8.52 -25.73 -13.36
N CYS A 633 -8.21 -27.03 -13.29
CA CYS A 633 -6.97 -27.50 -12.67
C CYS A 633 -5.72 -26.95 -13.40
N GLY A 634 -4.64 -26.76 -12.63
CA GLY A 634 -3.34 -26.33 -13.17
C GLY A 634 -2.62 -27.46 -13.91
N MET A 635 -1.55 -27.10 -14.62
CA MET A 635 -0.72 -28.06 -15.36
C MET A 635 0.00 -29.04 -14.43
N THR A 636 0.09 -30.31 -14.83
CA THR A 636 1.06 -31.24 -14.25
C THR A 636 2.49 -30.88 -14.68
N ASN A 637 3.50 -31.49 -14.06
CA ASN A 637 4.91 -31.22 -14.40
C ASN A 637 5.23 -31.58 -15.86
N GLU A 638 4.63 -32.65 -16.37
CA GLU A 638 4.79 -33.15 -17.73
C GLU A 638 4.16 -32.18 -18.74
N VAL A 639 2.94 -31.72 -18.46
CA VAL A 639 2.24 -30.71 -19.29
C VAL A 639 3.01 -29.39 -19.28
N LYS A 640 3.53 -28.97 -18.12
CA LYS A 640 4.32 -27.74 -18.02
C LYS A 640 5.59 -27.83 -18.87
N LYS A 641 6.29 -28.97 -18.86
CA LYS A 641 7.46 -29.22 -19.72
C LYS A 641 7.09 -29.15 -21.21
N PHE A 642 5.99 -29.77 -21.60
CA PHE A 642 5.50 -29.69 -22.99
C PHE A 642 5.22 -28.25 -23.42
N ILE A 643 4.56 -27.45 -22.58
CA ILE A 643 4.21 -26.05 -22.90
C ILE A 643 5.46 -25.18 -23.03
N GLU A 644 6.48 -25.36 -22.19
CA GLU A 644 7.74 -24.63 -22.34
C GLU A 644 8.46 -24.97 -23.64
N GLU A 645 8.52 -26.25 -24.02
CA GLU A 645 9.09 -26.66 -25.31
C GLU A 645 8.28 -26.12 -26.51
N PHE A 646 6.95 -26.13 -26.42
CA PHE A 646 6.07 -25.55 -27.44
C PHE A 646 6.33 -24.05 -27.63
N LYS A 647 6.46 -23.31 -26.52
CA LYS A 647 6.82 -21.88 -26.56
C LYS A 647 8.15 -21.66 -27.28
N ASP A 648 9.15 -22.47 -26.97
CA ASP A 648 10.51 -22.29 -27.50
C ASP A 648 10.63 -22.71 -28.97
N LYS A 649 10.09 -23.87 -29.33
CA LYS A 649 10.25 -24.48 -30.66
C LYS A 649 9.27 -23.97 -31.70
N LYS A 650 8.05 -23.59 -31.29
CA LYS A 650 6.98 -23.20 -32.22
C LYS A 650 6.54 -21.75 -32.08
N LEU A 651 6.46 -21.17 -30.88
CA LEU A 651 6.02 -19.77 -30.75
C LEU A 651 7.16 -18.76 -30.98
N ARG A 652 8.35 -19.00 -30.43
CA ARG A 652 9.52 -18.11 -30.59
C ARG A 652 10.15 -18.17 -31.99
N LYS A 653 10.18 -19.33 -32.65
CA LYS A 653 10.80 -19.51 -33.97
C LYS A 653 10.09 -18.71 -35.08
N THR A 654 8.76 -18.66 -35.05
CA THR A 654 7.93 -17.88 -35.98
C THR A 654 8.04 -16.36 -35.79
N LEU A 655 8.59 -15.90 -34.65
CA LEU A 655 8.88 -14.49 -34.42
C LEU A 655 10.17 -14.04 -35.14
N ASN A 656 11.19 -14.90 -35.20
CA ASN A 656 12.46 -14.61 -35.84
C ASN A 656 12.38 -14.64 -37.39
N GLU A 657 11.51 -15.48 -37.96
CA GLU A 657 11.28 -15.54 -39.43
C GLU A 657 10.50 -14.33 -39.99
N LYS A 658 9.91 -13.48 -39.14
CA LYS A 658 9.29 -12.20 -39.54
C LYS A 658 10.22 -10.98 -39.35
N ILE A 659 11.37 -11.17 -38.69
CA ILE A 659 12.35 -10.11 -38.39
C ILE A 659 13.58 -10.21 -39.31
N ALA A 660 13.82 -11.38 -39.91
CA ALA A 660 14.68 -11.53 -41.09
C ALA A 660 13.89 -11.16 -42.36
#